data_AF-A0A7K6LCL3-F1
#
_entry.id   AF-A0A7K6LCL3-F1
#
_cell.length_a   1.000
_cell.length_b   1.000
_cell.length_c   1.000
_cell.angle_alpha   90.00
_cell.angle_beta   90.00
_cell.angle_gamma   90.00
#
_symmetry.space_group_name_H-M   'P 1'
#
loop_
_entity.id
_entity.type
_entity.pdbx_description
1 polymer ?
#
loop_
_entity_poly.entity_id
_entity_poly.type
_entity_poly.pdbx_seq_one_letter_code
_entity_poly.pdbx_strand_id
1 'polypeptide(L)'
;MQNAILWWSSLYVRLMFVFWPRASVGNQCHIQNEMADCSHLKLTQIPSDLPNNITSLDISHNQLKQLGPANLTKYSQLVYLHAGYNSISKLQPELCQNVPLLQILKLQHNVLTKLPDRVFASCNNLTELNLGYNRLNIKNDPFKTLEVLNILDLSHNLLESANLGLEQQLEELHELMLGSNQITELKKEDFSFLSNTSLNSLDLSSNPLKEFHTGCLHTIGNLFGLILDNVELGENRTRKLCTELSNTAIRNLSLSHVKLSYIGKSTFQGLQGTNLTILNLSQNSLSVIENDSFQWLSSLQYLNLKLNNIHVSSRLFYGLSSLKHLNLMNSLTGKIEDFSFHWLYHLEYLIMDNNNFPGITANMFTGLNNLKYLSLFNCNLNLQRITNETFSSLAKSSLQVLNLTKTRISTIESGAFSSLGHLKILDIGRNEINQQLTGHEFKGLNNIQDIYLSYNKNLTLQSESFIFVPSLRKLMLRKVGCSNLALSPSPFHPLRNLTVLDISNNNIANIKEDLFDGLDKLDILDLQHNNLARLWKHANPGGPVLFLKGLPNLRVLNLKSNGLDEIPVQVFKGLFQLKYLDLGSNNLNLLPATLFDAQASLNSLNLQKNLITSVEEKVFGPPFKSLRKLEMDSNPFDCTCESIAWFADWLNVTHVDIPGLRSQYICNTPPKYHGSLVLYFDSSACKDSAPFKLLFVISTTIVTLLIFIVLTIHFEGWRIAFYWNILVNRMLGLKDFERQQEQFYYDAYVIHAREDKKWVSKNFMSLEKNNHFEIRFCLEERDFEAGLSEFEATINSIKQSRKIIFVVTEHLLQDPWCKNFKVYHALQQAIEQSRDSIILIFLNDIQDYKLYHALHLRRGMFRSRCILNWPAQRERVSAFHQQLVMALKSNSKVH
;
A
#
# COMPACT_ATOMS: atom_id res chain seq x y z
N MET A 1 8.88 -7.35 61.10
CA MET A 1 8.26 -8.68 61.29
C MET A 1 8.64 -9.51 60.08
N GLN A 2 9.72 -10.28 60.21
CA GLN A 2 9.71 -11.76 60.25
C GLN A 2 9.22 -12.37 58.92
N ASN A 3 9.92 -13.27 58.24
CA ASN A 3 11.22 -13.88 58.45
C ASN A 3 11.68 -14.45 57.11
N ALA A 4 12.98 -14.66 57.01
CA ALA A 4 13.67 -15.15 55.84
C ALA A 4 13.62 -16.69 55.71
N ILE A 5 14.24 -17.18 54.61
CA ILE A 5 15.11 -18.37 54.53
C ILE A 5 14.60 -19.63 53.75
N LEU A 6 15.52 -20.13 52.90
CA LEU A 6 15.80 -21.50 52.39
C LEU A 6 15.24 -22.02 51.04
N TRP A 7 16.02 -21.76 49.99
CA TRP A 7 16.81 -22.74 49.20
C TRP A 7 16.60 -24.28 49.43
N TRP A 8 16.10 -25.03 48.42
CA TRP A 8 16.81 -26.11 47.65
C TRP A 8 15.90 -27.05 46.81
N SER A 9 16.48 -27.45 45.65
CA SER A 9 16.41 -28.75 44.93
C SER A 9 15.13 -29.25 44.20
N SER A 10 15.24 -29.22 42.86
CA SER A 10 15.20 -30.36 41.91
C SER A 10 13.98 -31.29 41.74
N LEU A 11 13.64 -31.45 40.46
CA LEU A 11 13.19 -32.67 39.74
C LEU A 11 11.71 -33.13 39.78
N TYR A 12 11.08 -32.95 38.60
CA TYR A 12 10.30 -33.94 37.81
C TYR A 12 8.90 -34.43 38.29
N VAL A 13 7.87 -34.03 37.53
CA VAL A 13 6.90 -34.88 36.76
C VAL A 13 5.47 -34.32 36.73
N ARG A 14 5.06 -33.92 35.51
CA ARG A 14 3.77 -34.13 34.81
C ARG A 14 2.44 -33.94 35.55
N LEU A 15 1.55 -33.09 34.99
CA LEU A 15 0.44 -33.42 34.06
C LEU A 15 -0.59 -32.28 34.02
N MET A 16 -1.37 -32.24 32.93
CA MET A 16 -2.55 -31.42 32.67
C MET A 16 -2.33 -30.09 31.93
N PHE A 17 -1.90 -30.19 30.67
CA PHE A 17 -2.44 -29.30 29.64
C PHE A 17 -3.63 -29.98 28.97
N VAL A 18 -4.78 -29.33 29.10
CA VAL A 18 -6.07 -29.68 28.49
C VAL A 18 -5.95 -29.59 26.97
N PHE A 19 -6.43 -30.64 26.31
CA PHE A 19 -6.53 -30.80 24.87
C PHE A 19 -7.40 -29.71 24.23
N TRP A 20 -6.87 -29.04 23.22
CA TRP A 20 -7.65 -28.59 22.06
C TRP A 20 -7.17 -29.40 20.84
N PRO A 21 -8.08 -29.86 19.96
CA PRO A 21 -7.72 -30.80 18.91
C PRO A 21 -6.86 -30.09 17.88
N ARG A 22 -5.58 -30.50 17.78
CA ARG A 22 -4.80 -30.28 16.57
C ARG A 22 -5.56 -30.97 15.42
N ALA A 23 -5.90 -30.18 14.41
CA ALA A 23 -6.28 -30.69 13.10
C ALA A 23 -5.33 -31.82 12.70
N SER A 24 -5.89 -32.96 12.32
CA SER A 24 -5.17 -34.08 11.74
C SER A 24 -4.51 -33.62 10.45
N VAL A 25 -3.21 -33.35 10.52
CA VAL A 25 -2.37 -33.36 9.32
C VAL A 25 -2.40 -34.81 8.83
N GLY A 26 -2.91 -35.03 7.62
CA GLY A 26 -3.14 -36.36 7.06
C GLY A 26 -1.87 -37.21 7.07
N ASN A 27 -2.01 -38.49 7.39
CA ASN A 27 -0.95 -39.51 7.34
C ASN A 27 -0.60 -39.91 5.89
N GLN A 28 -0.63 -38.97 4.93
CA GLN A 28 -0.46 -39.27 3.51
C GLN A 28 0.75 -38.53 2.95
N CYS A 29 1.54 -39.24 2.13
CA CYS A 29 2.66 -38.66 1.42
C CYS A 29 2.18 -37.63 0.40
N HIS A 30 2.94 -36.56 0.24
CA HIS A 30 2.69 -35.54 -0.78
C HIS A 30 3.42 -35.90 -2.07
N ILE A 31 2.69 -35.98 -3.19
CA ILE A 31 3.27 -36.37 -4.48
C ILE A 31 3.17 -35.19 -5.45
N GLN A 32 4.30 -34.77 -6.00
CA GLN A 32 4.37 -33.72 -7.02
C GLN A 32 5.47 -34.05 -8.03
N ASN A 33 5.16 -34.01 -9.32
CA ASN A 33 6.12 -34.22 -10.41
C ASN A 33 6.99 -35.48 -10.23
N GLU A 34 6.37 -36.64 -9.96
CA GLU A 34 7.06 -37.93 -9.75
C GLU A 34 7.98 -37.99 -8.52
N MET A 35 7.95 -36.96 -7.66
CA MET A 35 8.60 -36.93 -6.35
C MET A 35 7.58 -37.22 -5.27
N ALA A 36 7.86 -38.22 -4.44
CA ALA A 36 7.06 -38.57 -3.27
C ALA A 36 7.76 -38.10 -2.00
N ASP A 37 7.17 -37.12 -1.31
CA ASP A 37 7.60 -36.66 0.01
C ASP A 37 6.75 -37.34 1.09
N CYS A 38 7.39 -38.24 1.83
CA CYS A 38 6.85 -38.98 2.96
C CYS A 38 7.61 -38.65 4.25
N SER A 39 8.28 -37.50 4.31
CA SER A 39 9.09 -37.09 5.47
C SER A 39 8.22 -36.72 6.69
N HIS A 40 8.74 -36.93 7.90
CA HIS A 40 8.09 -36.55 9.16
C HIS A 40 6.71 -37.20 9.46
N LEU A 41 6.38 -38.31 8.80
CA LEU A 41 5.09 -39.00 8.95
C LEU A 41 5.08 -40.10 10.02
N LYS A 42 6.18 -40.28 10.76
CA LYS A 42 6.38 -41.34 11.77
C LYS A 42 6.19 -42.75 11.21
N LEU A 43 6.53 -42.96 9.95
CA LEU A 43 6.39 -44.23 9.25
C LEU A 43 7.31 -45.29 9.86
N THR A 44 6.77 -46.49 10.07
CA THR A 44 7.55 -47.67 10.50
C THR A 44 7.89 -48.61 9.35
N GLN A 45 7.26 -48.42 8.19
CA GLN A 45 7.47 -49.19 6.96
C GLN A 45 7.41 -48.25 5.75
N ILE A 46 8.00 -48.67 4.64
CA ILE A 46 7.94 -47.94 3.37
C ILE A 46 6.49 -48.01 2.85
N PRO A 47 5.86 -46.87 2.50
CA PRO A 47 4.50 -46.83 1.97
C PRO A 47 4.35 -47.75 0.75
N SER A 48 3.23 -48.47 0.67
CA SER A 48 2.95 -49.43 -0.43
C SER A 48 1.92 -48.89 -1.43
N ASP A 49 1.36 -47.73 -1.16
CA ASP A 49 0.27 -47.07 -1.86
C ASP A 49 0.74 -45.99 -2.86
N LEU A 50 2.04 -45.73 -2.96
CA LEU A 50 2.59 -44.74 -3.89
C LEU A 50 2.52 -45.21 -5.35
N PRO A 51 2.47 -44.29 -6.33
CA PRO A 51 2.57 -44.60 -7.76
C PRO A 51 3.89 -45.31 -8.12
N ASN A 52 3.84 -46.22 -9.09
CA ASN A 52 5.00 -47.03 -9.50
C ASN A 52 6.03 -46.25 -10.35
N ASN A 53 5.65 -45.09 -10.89
CA ASN A 53 6.47 -44.27 -11.78
C ASN A 53 7.25 -43.17 -11.04
N ILE A 54 7.29 -43.19 -9.71
CA ILE A 54 8.06 -42.21 -8.96
C ILE A 54 9.56 -42.38 -9.22
N THR A 55 10.26 -41.27 -9.37
CA THR A 55 11.72 -41.22 -9.61
C THR A 55 12.47 -40.73 -8.38
N SER A 56 11.79 -40.08 -7.44
CA SER A 56 12.35 -39.59 -6.18
C SER A 56 11.45 -39.97 -5.00
N LEU A 57 12.07 -40.50 -3.93
CA LEU A 57 11.38 -40.86 -2.70
C LEU A 57 12.12 -40.30 -1.48
N ASP A 58 11.47 -39.40 -0.74
CA ASP A 58 11.93 -38.94 0.56
C ASP A 58 11.12 -39.60 1.69
N ILE A 59 11.77 -40.47 2.45
CA ILE A 59 11.24 -41.16 3.63
C ILE A 59 12.05 -40.81 4.88
N SER A 60 12.69 -39.64 4.89
CA SER A 60 13.51 -39.16 6.00
C SER A 60 12.68 -38.76 7.23
N HIS A 61 13.35 -38.66 8.39
CA HIS A 61 12.71 -38.30 9.67
C HIS A 61 11.52 -39.20 10.05
N ASN A 62 11.70 -40.51 9.89
CA ASN A 62 10.72 -41.55 10.21
C ASN A 62 11.29 -42.56 11.22
N GLN A 63 10.64 -43.71 11.40
CA GLN A 63 10.98 -44.73 12.39
C GLN A 63 11.31 -46.08 11.73
N LEU A 64 11.84 -46.04 10.51
CA LEU A 64 12.21 -47.22 9.74
C LEU A 64 13.39 -47.93 10.40
N LYS A 65 13.28 -49.25 10.58
CA LYS A 65 14.35 -50.10 11.15
C LYS A 65 15.19 -50.82 10.09
N GLN A 66 14.64 -50.94 8.89
CA GLN A 66 15.25 -51.62 7.75
C GLN A 66 14.69 -51.06 6.44
N LEU A 67 15.48 -51.14 5.37
CA LEU A 67 15.02 -50.94 4.00
C LEU A 67 14.75 -52.32 3.40
N GLY A 68 13.48 -52.76 3.48
CA GLY A 68 13.07 -54.09 3.03
C GLY A 68 12.91 -54.17 1.51
N PRO A 69 13.46 -55.20 0.84
CA PRO A 69 13.43 -55.34 -0.62
C PRO A 69 12.01 -55.50 -1.16
N ALA A 70 11.15 -56.24 -0.46
CA ALA A 70 9.77 -56.52 -0.86
C ALA A 70 8.90 -55.25 -1.04
N ASN A 71 9.27 -54.13 -0.44
CA ASN A 71 8.53 -52.86 -0.54
C ASN A 71 9.13 -51.91 -1.59
N LEU A 72 10.41 -52.07 -1.95
CA LEU A 72 11.09 -51.22 -2.93
C LEU A 72 11.00 -51.77 -4.36
N THR A 73 10.71 -53.06 -4.55
CA THR A 73 10.52 -53.66 -5.89
C THR A 73 9.45 -52.95 -6.71
N LYS A 74 8.43 -52.36 -6.05
CA LYS A 74 7.37 -51.57 -6.70
C LYS A 74 7.89 -50.28 -7.34
N TYR A 75 8.99 -49.73 -6.83
CA TYR A 75 9.54 -48.42 -7.18
C TYR A 75 10.86 -48.57 -7.96
N SER A 76 10.89 -49.46 -8.95
CA SER A 76 12.10 -49.78 -9.73
C SER A 76 12.65 -48.61 -10.56
N GLN A 77 11.88 -47.52 -10.71
CA GLN A 77 12.26 -46.30 -11.44
C GLN A 77 12.98 -45.27 -10.57
N LEU A 78 13.23 -45.56 -9.28
CA LEU A 78 13.88 -44.62 -8.38
C LEU A 78 15.32 -44.29 -8.80
N VAL A 79 15.57 -42.99 -8.88
CA VAL A 79 16.89 -42.37 -9.10
C VAL A 79 17.41 -41.73 -7.81
N TYR A 80 16.51 -41.21 -6.97
CA TYR A 80 16.82 -40.58 -5.69
C TYR A 80 16.07 -41.26 -4.54
N LEU A 81 16.80 -41.68 -3.50
CA LEU A 81 16.24 -42.23 -2.28
C LEU A 81 16.86 -41.58 -1.04
N HIS A 82 16.03 -40.89 -0.26
CA HIS A 82 16.42 -40.30 1.01
C HIS A 82 15.74 -41.02 2.18
N ALA A 83 16.53 -41.81 2.91
CA ALA A 83 16.11 -42.56 4.08
C ALA A 83 16.92 -42.16 5.34
N GLY A 84 17.38 -40.91 5.38
CA GLY A 84 18.11 -40.35 6.53
C GLY A 84 17.21 -40.13 7.76
N TYR A 85 17.83 -39.90 8.92
CA TYR A 85 17.12 -39.66 10.19
C TYR A 85 16.07 -40.75 10.52
N ASN A 86 16.50 -42.00 10.44
CA ASN A 86 15.70 -43.18 10.74
C ASN A 86 16.42 -44.05 11.80
N SER A 87 16.03 -45.31 11.97
CA SER A 87 16.69 -46.26 12.87
C SER A 87 17.16 -47.51 12.11
N ILE A 88 17.61 -47.33 10.86
CA ILE A 88 18.06 -48.41 10.00
C ILE A 88 19.38 -48.96 10.55
N SER A 89 19.41 -50.27 10.81
CA SER A 89 20.55 -50.94 11.47
C SER A 89 21.39 -51.81 10.53
N LYS A 90 20.81 -52.26 9.41
CA LYS A 90 21.47 -53.10 8.39
C LYS A 90 20.93 -52.78 7.00
N LEU A 91 21.79 -52.91 6.00
CA LEU A 91 21.43 -52.89 4.59
C LEU A 91 21.47 -54.32 4.04
N GLN A 92 20.51 -54.66 3.19
CA GLN A 92 20.43 -55.96 2.53
C GLN A 92 21.07 -55.88 1.13
N PRO A 93 21.83 -56.89 0.67
CA PRO A 93 22.47 -56.89 -0.65
C PRO A 93 21.48 -56.74 -1.82
N GLU A 94 20.23 -57.16 -1.64
CA GLU A 94 19.17 -57.08 -2.65
C GLU A 94 18.60 -55.66 -2.82
N LEU A 95 18.99 -54.68 -1.99
CA LEU A 95 18.49 -53.30 -2.07
C LEU A 95 18.68 -52.74 -3.48
N CYS A 96 19.91 -52.75 -3.98
CA CYS A 96 20.25 -52.20 -5.30
C CYS A 96 19.67 -53.03 -6.45
N GLN A 97 19.39 -54.32 -6.25
CA GLN A 97 18.74 -55.16 -7.27
C GLN A 97 17.29 -54.71 -7.53
N ASN A 98 16.61 -54.18 -6.51
CA ASN A 98 15.25 -53.69 -6.62
C ASN A 98 15.15 -52.26 -7.19
N VAL A 99 16.21 -51.46 -7.06
CA VAL A 99 16.27 -50.07 -7.54
C VAL A 99 17.54 -49.85 -8.38
N PRO A 100 17.64 -50.46 -9.59
CA PRO A 100 18.86 -50.47 -10.39
C PRO A 100 19.23 -49.11 -10.99
N LEU A 101 18.28 -48.16 -11.06
CA LEU A 101 18.50 -46.82 -11.62
C LEU A 101 18.98 -45.80 -10.59
N LEU A 102 19.21 -46.22 -9.34
CA LEU A 102 19.52 -45.32 -8.24
C LEU A 102 20.86 -44.60 -8.46
N GLN A 103 20.82 -43.27 -8.39
CA GLN A 103 21.99 -42.39 -8.51
C GLN A 103 22.36 -41.75 -7.17
N ILE A 104 21.36 -41.42 -6.34
CA ILE A 104 21.58 -40.74 -5.07
C ILE A 104 20.94 -41.56 -3.95
N LEU A 105 21.75 -42.00 -2.99
CA LEU A 105 21.32 -42.74 -1.81
C LEU A 105 21.77 -42.02 -0.55
N LYS A 106 20.79 -41.55 0.23
CA LYS A 106 21.03 -40.82 1.48
C LYS A 106 20.53 -41.62 2.68
N LEU A 107 21.47 -42.01 3.55
CA LEU A 107 21.27 -42.87 4.72
C LEU A 107 21.84 -42.27 6.01
N GLN A 108 22.06 -40.95 6.03
CA GLN A 108 22.64 -40.26 7.17
C GLN A 108 21.77 -40.32 8.42
N HIS A 109 22.36 -40.20 9.61
CA HIS A 109 21.64 -40.26 10.89
C HIS A 109 20.79 -41.54 11.03
N ASN A 110 21.45 -42.69 10.87
CA ASN A 110 20.90 -44.01 11.13
C ASN A 110 21.75 -44.74 12.18
N VAL A 111 21.59 -46.06 12.33
CA VAL A 111 22.34 -46.87 13.30
C VAL A 111 23.10 -48.01 12.61
N LEU A 112 23.56 -47.78 11.38
CA LEU A 112 24.37 -48.73 10.62
C LEU A 112 25.72 -48.93 11.30
N THR A 113 26.09 -50.17 11.60
CA THR A 113 27.36 -50.50 12.25
C THR A 113 28.40 -51.11 11.32
N LYS A 114 27.96 -51.82 10.28
CA LYS A 114 28.82 -52.51 9.30
C LYS A 114 28.13 -52.51 7.94
N LEU A 115 28.94 -52.51 6.88
CA LEU A 115 28.49 -52.75 5.52
C LEU A 115 28.89 -54.17 5.12
N PRO A 116 27.94 -55.03 4.70
CA PRO A 116 28.28 -56.33 4.11
C PRO A 116 29.09 -56.17 2.83
N ASP A 117 29.96 -57.13 2.54
CA ASP A 117 30.66 -57.18 1.25
C ASP A 117 29.64 -57.26 0.11
N ARG A 118 29.91 -56.54 -0.99
CA ARG A 118 29.05 -56.51 -2.18
C ARG A 118 27.63 -55.98 -1.93
N VAL A 119 27.37 -55.27 -0.82
CA VAL A 119 26.04 -54.66 -0.56
C VAL A 119 25.61 -53.67 -1.65
N PHE A 120 26.57 -53.03 -2.31
CA PHE A 120 26.32 -52.11 -3.43
C PHE A 120 26.62 -52.72 -4.80
N ALA A 121 26.75 -54.04 -4.93
CA ALA A 121 27.21 -54.69 -6.16
C ALA A 121 26.26 -54.53 -7.37
N SER A 122 25.02 -54.11 -7.14
CA SER A 122 24.06 -53.80 -8.22
C SER A 122 23.77 -52.30 -8.35
N CYS A 123 24.42 -51.45 -7.56
CA CYS A 123 24.25 -49.99 -7.56
C CYS A 123 25.23 -49.32 -8.54
N ASN A 124 25.25 -49.75 -9.80
CA ASN A 124 26.28 -49.33 -10.77
C ASN A 124 26.17 -47.87 -11.20
N ASN A 125 25.01 -47.23 -10.99
CA ASN A 125 24.74 -45.86 -11.38
C ASN A 125 24.87 -44.86 -10.22
N LEU A 126 25.30 -45.31 -9.05
CA LEU A 126 25.30 -44.48 -7.85
C LEU A 126 26.41 -43.41 -7.93
N THR A 127 26.02 -42.15 -7.97
CA THR A 127 26.92 -40.98 -8.04
C THR A 127 27.11 -40.29 -6.68
N GLU A 128 26.13 -40.39 -5.78
CA GLU A 128 26.21 -39.82 -4.42
C GLU A 128 25.73 -40.85 -3.39
N LEU A 129 26.60 -41.12 -2.40
CA LEU A 129 26.31 -41.98 -1.28
C LEU A 129 26.59 -41.25 0.03
N ASN A 130 25.53 -40.97 0.79
CA ASN A 130 25.65 -40.38 2.12
C ASN A 130 25.37 -41.40 3.22
N LEU A 131 26.40 -41.73 3.99
CA LEU A 131 26.39 -42.63 5.14
C LEU A 131 26.79 -41.91 6.44
N GLY A 132 26.74 -40.58 6.46
CA GLY A 132 27.15 -39.77 7.60
C GLY A 132 26.34 -40.03 8.88
N TYR A 133 26.87 -39.70 10.05
CA TYR A 133 26.17 -39.86 11.33
C TYR A 133 25.61 -41.27 11.55
N ASN A 134 26.44 -42.29 11.30
CA ASN A 134 26.14 -43.69 11.60
C ASN A 134 27.13 -44.19 12.67
N ARG A 135 27.35 -45.51 12.75
CA ARG A 135 28.30 -46.14 13.66
C ARG A 135 29.22 -47.10 12.90
N LEU A 136 29.54 -46.74 11.66
CA LEU A 136 30.26 -47.61 10.72
C LEU A 136 31.73 -47.76 11.12
N ASN A 137 32.23 -48.98 10.92
CA ASN A 137 33.65 -49.34 10.91
C ASN A 137 33.90 -50.24 9.68
N ILE A 138 34.70 -49.76 8.72
CA ILE A 138 34.96 -50.41 7.42
C ILE A 138 36.21 -51.29 7.52
N LYS A 139 36.17 -52.52 7.01
CA LYS A 139 37.30 -53.48 7.07
C LYS A 139 37.61 -54.23 5.76
N ASN A 140 36.71 -54.17 4.78
CA ASN A 140 36.79 -54.88 3.48
C ASN A 140 36.54 -53.85 2.35
N ASP A 141 36.10 -54.32 1.17
CA ASP A 141 35.84 -53.51 -0.03
C ASP A 141 34.34 -53.34 -0.37
N PRO A 142 33.52 -52.68 0.48
CA PRO A 142 32.08 -52.54 0.21
C PRO A 142 31.78 -51.61 -0.97
N PHE A 143 32.72 -50.75 -1.36
CA PHE A 143 32.54 -49.70 -2.39
C PHE A 143 33.12 -50.07 -3.75
N LYS A 144 33.75 -51.24 -3.90
CA LYS A 144 34.53 -51.62 -5.09
C LYS A 144 33.76 -51.55 -6.41
N THR A 145 32.47 -51.84 -6.35
CA THR A 145 31.59 -51.85 -7.52
C THR A 145 31.06 -50.48 -7.92
N LEU A 146 31.35 -49.44 -7.15
CA LEU A 146 30.83 -48.08 -7.35
C LEU A 146 31.81 -47.25 -8.21
N GLU A 147 31.94 -47.60 -9.49
CA GLU A 147 32.93 -47.00 -10.39
C GLU A 147 32.64 -45.52 -10.74
N VAL A 148 31.36 -45.13 -10.77
CA VAL A 148 30.89 -43.77 -11.15
C VAL A 148 30.55 -42.88 -9.95
N LEU A 149 30.97 -43.28 -8.74
CA LEU A 149 30.65 -42.54 -7.51
C LEU A 149 31.46 -41.26 -7.43
N ASN A 150 30.79 -40.11 -7.40
CA ASN A 150 31.41 -38.80 -7.34
C ASN A 150 31.56 -38.29 -5.89
N ILE A 151 30.59 -38.58 -5.03
CA ILE A 151 30.54 -38.09 -3.64
C ILE A 151 30.30 -39.26 -2.68
N LEU A 152 31.21 -39.41 -1.71
CA LEU A 152 31.10 -40.37 -0.62
C LEU A 152 31.22 -39.63 0.73
N ASP A 153 30.13 -39.63 1.49
CA ASP A 153 30.09 -39.06 2.84
C ASP A 153 30.04 -40.17 3.89
N LEU A 154 31.12 -40.28 4.67
CA LEU A 154 31.29 -41.18 5.80
C LEU A 154 31.59 -40.39 7.09
N SER A 155 31.23 -39.09 7.13
CA SER A 155 31.46 -38.23 8.29
C SER A 155 30.67 -38.69 9.52
N HIS A 156 31.12 -38.30 10.71
CA HIS A 156 30.45 -38.64 11.98
C HIS A 156 30.19 -40.15 12.15
N ASN A 157 31.20 -40.98 11.89
CA ASN A 157 31.19 -42.43 12.10
C ASN A 157 32.23 -42.82 13.18
N LEU A 158 32.62 -44.10 13.21
CA LEU A 158 33.59 -44.65 14.15
C LEU A 158 34.82 -45.20 13.42
N LEU A 159 35.22 -44.57 12.31
CA LEU A 159 36.38 -45.00 11.53
C LEU A 159 37.67 -44.69 12.29
N GLU A 160 38.52 -45.70 12.49
CA GLU A 160 39.83 -45.57 13.14
C GLU A 160 40.96 -45.33 12.13
N SER A 161 40.72 -45.59 10.85
CA SER A 161 41.64 -45.41 9.72
C SER A 161 40.88 -44.84 8.52
N ALA A 162 41.60 -44.11 7.66
CA ALA A 162 41.05 -43.60 6.40
C ALA A 162 41.00 -44.67 5.29
N ASN A 163 41.51 -45.89 5.56
CA ASN A 163 41.46 -47.01 4.63
C ASN A 163 40.02 -47.52 4.44
N LEU A 164 39.51 -47.45 3.21
CA LEU A 164 38.18 -47.93 2.83
C LEU A 164 38.20 -49.17 1.91
N GLY A 165 39.39 -49.73 1.63
CA GLY A 165 39.53 -50.93 0.79
C GLY A 165 40.96 -51.44 0.63
N LEU A 166 41.06 -52.72 0.27
CA LEU A 166 42.31 -53.45 0.04
C LEU A 166 42.82 -53.32 -1.40
N GLU A 167 41.93 -53.02 -2.35
CA GLU A 167 42.24 -52.88 -3.77
C GLU A 167 41.89 -51.48 -4.28
N GLN A 168 42.45 -51.11 -5.44
CA GLN A 168 42.12 -49.87 -6.14
C GLN A 168 40.63 -49.82 -6.52
N GLN A 169 39.96 -48.72 -6.23
CA GLN A 169 38.52 -48.49 -6.46
C GLN A 169 38.20 -46.98 -6.50
N LEU A 170 36.95 -46.62 -6.81
CA LEU A 170 36.45 -45.23 -6.72
C LEU A 170 37.21 -44.25 -7.64
N GLU A 171 37.36 -44.61 -8.93
CA GLU A 171 38.17 -43.84 -9.89
C GLU A 171 37.59 -42.45 -10.19
N GLU A 172 36.27 -42.32 -10.30
CA GLU A 172 35.56 -41.06 -10.57
C GLU A 172 35.23 -40.24 -9.30
N LEU A 173 35.74 -40.65 -8.13
CA LEU A 173 35.44 -39.94 -6.88
C LEU A 173 36.05 -38.54 -6.87
N HIS A 174 35.21 -37.55 -6.58
CA HIS A 174 35.60 -36.15 -6.49
C HIS A 174 35.62 -35.65 -5.05
N GLU A 175 34.68 -36.10 -4.22
CA GLU A 175 34.56 -35.65 -2.83
C GLU A 175 34.48 -36.84 -1.88
N LEU A 176 35.42 -36.87 -0.93
CA LEU A 176 35.46 -37.85 0.14
C LEU A 176 35.39 -37.15 1.49
N MET A 177 34.30 -37.38 2.24
CA MET A 177 34.09 -36.79 3.55
C MET A 177 34.29 -37.83 4.65
N LEU A 178 35.34 -37.64 5.44
CA LEU A 178 35.72 -38.47 6.59
C LEU A 178 35.75 -37.67 7.90
N GLY A 179 35.16 -36.47 7.90
CA GLY A 179 35.14 -35.59 9.07
C GLY A 179 34.49 -36.22 10.30
N SER A 180 34.91 -35.83 11.50
CA SER A 180 34.36 -36.30 12.79
C SER A 180 34.39 -37.83 12.97
N ASN A 181 35.51 -38.46 12.64
CA ASN A 181 35.78 -39.88 12.92
C ASN A 181 36.82 -40.02 14.05
N GLN A 182 37.42 -41.22 14.20
CA GLN A 182 38.43 -41.54 15.22
C GLN A 182 39.82 -41.77 14.60
N ILE A 183 40.09 -41.16 13.44
CA ILE A 183 41.33 -41.36 12.70
C ILE A 183 42.48 -40.63 13.42
N THR A 184 43.50 -41.38 13.85
CA THR A 184 44.62 -40.82 14.64
C THR A 184 45.90 -40.62 13.85
N GLU A 185 46.09 -41.29 12.73
CA GLU A 185 47.28 -41.18 11.89
C GLU A 185 46.90 -41.42 10.42
N LEU A 186 47.69 -40.87 9.50
CA LEU A 186 47.55 -41.11 8.06
C LEU A 186 48.78 -41.84 7.53
N LYS A 187 48.57 -43.04 7.02
CA LYS A 187 49.59 -43.92 6.45
C LYS A 187 49.49 -43.97 4.93
N LYS A 188 50.50 -44.56 4.29
CA LYS A 188 50.52 -44.78 2.85
C LYS A 188 49.42 -45.74 2.41
N GLU A 189 49.15 -46.76 3.21
CA GLU A 189 48.15 -47.79 2.91
C GLU A 189 46.73 -47.23 2.97
N ASP A 190 46.50 -46.16 3.76
CA ASP A 190 45.18 -45.58 3.98
C ASP A 190 44.53 -45.00 2.72
N PHE A 191 45.32 -44.55 1.73
CA PHE A 191 44.78 -43.99 0.47
C PHE A 191 45.24 -44.75 -0.77
N SER A 192 45.85 -45.93 -0.59
CA SER A 192 46.32 -46.78 -1.69
C SER A 192 45.22 -47.16 -2.68
N PHE A 193 43.96 -47.21 -2.22
CA PHE A 193 42.80 -47.50 -3.06
C PHE A 193 42.44 -46.35 -4.04
N LEU A 194 42.98 -45.14 -3.84
CA LEU A 194 42.70 -43.91 -4.61
C LEU A 194 43.82 -43.52 -5.58
N SER A 195 44.69 -44.45 -5.96
CA SER A 195 45.90 -44.15 -6.76
C SER A 195 45.64 -43.53 -8.12
N ASN A 196 44.49 -43.83 -8.74
CA ASN A 196 44.10 -43.25 -10.02
C ASN A 196 42.96 -42.22 -9.89
N THR A 197 42.60 -41.84 -8.67
CA THR A 197 41.46 -40.95 -8.40
C THR A 197 41.92 -39.49 -8.36
N SER A 198 41.11 -38.61 -8.96
CA SER A 198 41.31 -37.16 -8.90
C SER A 198 40.30 -36.49 -7.96
N LEU A 199 40.70 -36.39 -6.69
CA LEU A 199 39.89 -35.79 -5.63
C LEU A 199 39.91 -34.26 -5.68
N ASN A 200 38.72 -33.67 -5.82
CA ASN A 200 38.49 -32.24 -5.66
C ASN A 200 38.55 -31.82 -4.19
N SER A 201 38.07 -32.68 -3.29
CA SER A 201 38.02 -32.40 -1.85
C SER A 201 38.14 -33.68 -1.02
N LEU A 202 39.07 -33.66 -0.06
CA LEU A 202 39.18 -34.63 1.02
C LEU A 202 38.94 -33.91 2.35
N ASP A 203 37.86 -34.26 3.04
CA ASP A 203 37.56 -33.72 4.37
C ASP A 203 37.94 -34.71 5.46
N LEU A 204 38.89 -34.31 6.30
CA LEU A 204 39.38 -35.03 7.47
C LEU A 204 39.18 -34.21 8.75
N SER A 205 38.32 -33.19 8.72
CA SER A 205 38.04 -32.29 9.83
C SER A 205 37.61 -33.04 11.10
N SER A 206 37.85 -32.45 12.26
CA SER A 206 37.40 -32.96 13.56
C SER A 206 37.83 -34.41 13.87
N ASN A 207 38.91 -34.90 13.25
CA ASN A 207 39.56 -36.16 13.61
C ASN A 207 40.70 -35.91 14.62
N PRO A 208 40.97 -36.85 15.55
CA PRO A 208 42.07 -36.74 16.51
C PRO A 208 43.44 -37.06 15.88
N LEU A 209 43.74 -36.49 14.71
CA LEU A 209 44.96 -36.76 13.94
C LEU A 209 46.21 -36.31 14.70
N LYS A 210 47.15 -37.25 14.84
CA LYS A 210 48.40 -37.07 15.56
C LYS A 210 49.64 -37.12 14.69
N GLU A 211 49.60 -37.90 13.62
CA GLU A 211 50.77 -38.15 12.79
C GLU A 211 50.43 -38.30 11.31
N PHE A 212 51.29 -37.72 10.46
CA PHE A 212 51.29 -37.91 9.01
C PHE A 212 52.54 -38.72 8.66
N HIS A 213 52.38 -39.92 8.09
CA HIS A 213 53.51 -40.72 7.62
C HIS A 213 53.96 -40.24 6.24
N THR A 214 55.25 -40.42 5.94
CA THR A 214 55.82 -39.93 4.69
C THR A 214 55.23 -40.64 3.48
N GLY A 215 54.76 -39.86 2.51
CA GLY A 215 54.13 -40.36 1.29
C GLY A 215 52.66 -40.69 1.43
N CYS A 216 52.01 -40.39 2.57
CA CYS A 216 50.60 -40.73 2.78
C CYS A 216 49.68 -40.07 1.74
N LEU A 217 49.87 -38.79 1.45
CA LEU A 217 49.03 -38.04 0.50
C LEU A 217 49.47 -38.20 -0.96
N HIS A 218 50.72 -38.58 -1.22
CA HIS A 218 51.23 -38.84 -2.59
C HIS A 218 50.66 -40.11 -3.22
N THR A 219 49.99 -40.95 -2.44
CA THR A 219 49.31 -42.14 -2.98
C THR A 219 48.01 -41.82 -3.67
N ILE A 220 47.40 -40.65 -3.42
CA ILE A 220 46.20 -40.20 -4.13
C ILE A 220 46.64 -39.70 -5.51
N GLY A 221 45.92 -40.08 -6.57
CA GLY A 221 46.27 -39.71 -7.95
C GLY A 221 46.42 -38.20 -8.14
N ASN A 222 45.35 -37.44 -7.89
CA ASN A 222 45.41 -35.98 -7.76
C ASN A 222 44.60 -35.52 -6.55
N LEU A 223 45.20 -34.71 -5.69
CA LEU A 223 44.51 -34.08 -4.55
C LEU A 223 44.45 -32.56 -4.77
N PHE A 224 43.27 -32.04 -5.10
CA PHE A 224 43.08 -30.59 -5.30
C PHE A 224 42.63 -29.86 -4.04
N GLY A 225 41.99 -30.53 -3.08
CA GLY A 225 41.45 -29.90 -1.88
C GLY A 225 41.61 -30.76 -0.63
N LEU A 226 42.07 -30.15 0.46
CA LEU A 226 42.20 -30.80 1.77
C LEU A 226 41.62 -29.92 2.87
N ILE A 227 40.72 -30.49 3.66
CA ILE A 227 40.06 -29.83 4.79
C ILE A 227 40.44 -30.57 6.08
N LEU A 228 41.07 -29.86 7.00
CA LEU A 228 41.53 -30.38 8.30
C LEU A 228 41.05 -29.47 9.43
N ASP A 229 39.86 -28.89 9.28
CA ASP A 229 39.29 -27.97 10.26
C ASP A 229 39.06 -28.68 11.61
N ASN A 230 39.24 -27.98 12.72
CA ASN A 230 39.11 -28.54 14.08
C ASN A 230 40.04 -29.74 14.39
N VAL A 231 41.18 -29.85 13.72
CA VAL A 231 42.21 -30.86 13.99
C VAL A 231 43.38 -30.22 14.75
N GLU A 232 43.75 -30.73 15.92
CA GLU A 232 44.80 -30.14 16.75
C GLU A 232 46.22 -30.40 16.19
N LEU A 233 46.64 -29.59 15.22
CA LEU A 233 47.95 -29.73 14.56
C LEU A 233 49.06 -28.95 15.27
N GLY A 234 48.80 -27.68 15.60
CA GLY A 234 49.86 -26.73 15.98
C GLY A 234 50.91 -26.54 14.87
N GLU A 235 51.99 -25.81 15.15
CA GLU A 235 52.99 -25.43 14.12
C GLU A 235 53.78 -26.63 13.58
N ASN A 236 54.35 -27.46 14.46
CA ASN A 236 55.20 -28.58 14.04
C ASN A 236 54.50 -29.57 13.10
N ARG A 237 53.22 -29.89 13.36
CA ARG A 237 52.47 -30.84 12.53
C ARG A 237 51.93 -30.18 11.26
N THR A 238 51.59 -28.90 11.33
CA THR A 238 51.26 -28.11 10.13
C THR A 238 52.46 -28.06 9.19
N ARG A 239 53.68 -27.88 9.71
CA ARG A 239 54.92 -27.94 8.92
C ARG A 239 55.12 -29.30 8.27
N LYS A 240 54.93 -30.40 9.02
CA LYS A 240 54.99 -31.78 8.48
C LYS A 240 53.93 -32.01 7.40
N LEU A 241 52.70 -31.55 7.61
CA LEU A 241 51.63 -31.62 6.61
C LEU A 241 52.03 -30.87 5.33
N CYS A 242 52.57 -29.65 5.45
CA CYS A 242 53.01 -28.86 4.30
C CYS A 242 54.12 -29.56 3.50
N THR A 243 55.03 -30.28 4.16
CA THR A 243 56.04 -31.11 3.46
C THR A 243 55.41 -32.31 2.75
N GLU A 244 54.39 -32.95 3.34
CA GLU A 244 53.65 -34.05 2.68
C GLU A 244 52.81 -33.56 1.50
N LEU A 245 52.37 -32.30 1.50
CA LEU A 245 51.65 -31.69 0.37
C LEU A 245 52.58 -31.23 -0.77
N SER A 246 53.89 -31.31 -0.60
CA SER A 246 54.84 -30.92 -1.64
C SER A 246 54.66 -31.76 -2.91
N ASN A 247 54.74 -31.10 -4.07
CA ASN A 247 54.55 -31.72 -5.40
C ASN A 247 53.18 -32.39 -5.63
N THR A 248 52.17 -32.07 -4.82
CA THR A 248 50.78 -32.49 -5.08
C THR A 248 50.04 -31.46 -5.95
N ALA A 249 48.87 -31.83 -6.46
CA ALA A 249 48.00 -30.95 -7.24
C ALA A 249 47.19 -29.94 -6.38
N ILE A 250 47.54 -29.75 -5.10
CA ILE A 250 46.74 -29.02 -4.12
C ILE A 250 46.46 -27.58 -4.56
N ARG A 251 45.19 -27.18 -4.46
CA ARG A 251 44.67 -25.83 -4.77
C ARG A 251 43.96 -25.20 -3.58
N ASN A 252 43.29 -26.01 -2.76
CA ASN A 252 42.51 -25.56 -1.62
C ASN A 252 42.99 -26.24 -0.34
N LEU A 253 43.37 -25.46 0.65
CA LEU A 253 43.79 -25.97 1.96
C LEU A 253 43.02 -25.24 3.06
N SER A 254 42.28 -25.98 3.87
CA SER A 254 41.60 -25.45 5.04
C SER A 254 42.19 -26.02 6.32
N LEU A 255 42.66 -25.10 7.17
CA LEU A 255 43.26 -25.36 8.47
C LEU A 255 42.59 -24.43 9.49
N SER A 256 41.26 -24.38 9.50
CA SER A 256 40.53 -23.57 10.47
C SER A 256 40.53 -24.23 11.84
N HIS A 257 40.76 -23.48 12.91
CA HIS A 257 40.72 -24.00 14.27
C HIS A 257 41.66 -25.20 14.52
N VAL A 258 42.87 -25.17 13.97
CA VAL A 258 43.89 -26.21 14.14
C VAL A 258 44.90 -25.93 15.26
N LYS A 259 44.58 -24.95 16.13
CA LYS A 259 45.44 -24.44 17.22
C LYS A 259 46.81 -23.94 16.73
N LEU A 260 46.87 -23.39 15.53
CA LEU A 260 48.10 -22.79 15.00
C LEU A 260 48.30 -21.39 15.59
N SER A 261 48.94 -21.27 16.75
CA SER A 261 49.14 -19.97 17.42
C SER A 261 50.32 -19.15 16.85
N TYR A 262 51.28 -19.82 16.21
CA TYR A 262 52.51 -19.23 15.67
C TYR A 262 52.79 -19.77 14.26
N ILE A 263 53.21 -18.89 13.35
CA ILE A 263 53.68 -19.23 12.01
C ILE A 263 55.09 -18.68 11.83
N GLY A 264 56.06 -19.57 11.69
CA GLY A 264 57.44 -19.24 11.31
C GLY A 264 57.70 -19.39 9.81
N LYS A 265 58.87 -18.91 9.36
CA LYS A 265 59.27 -18.93 7.94
C LYS A 265 59.26 -20.31 7.26
N SER A 266 59.49 -21.37 8.02
CA SER A 266 59.52 -22.75 7.52
C SER A 266 58.16 -23.45 7.52
N THR A 267 57.12 -22.88 8.16
CA THR A 267 55.80 -23.52 8.33
C THR A 267 55.19 -23.94 7.00
N PHE A 268 55.18 -23.02 6.02
CA PHE A 268 54.60 -23.25 4.69
C PHE A 268 55.64 -23.52 3.61
N GLN A 269 56.91 -23.76 3.97
CA GLN A 269 57.98 -23.96 3.00
C GLN A 269 57.73 -25.16 2.07
N GLY A 270 57.12 -26.23 2.59
CA GLY A 270 56.78 -27.42 1.78
C GLY A 270 55.74 -27.15 0.68
N LEU A 271 54.99 -26.05 0.77
CA LEU A 271 54.01 -25.64 -0.25
C LEU A 271 54.66 -24.87 -1.40
N GLN A 272 55.97 -24.62 -1.35
CA GLN A 272 56.70 -23.98 -2.44
C GLN A 272 56.52 -24.78 -3.74
N GLY A 273 56.13 -24.10 -4.81
CA GLY A 273 55.91 -24.71 -6.12
C GLY A 273 54.55 -25.40 -6.30
N THR A 274 53.73 -25.49 -5.25
CA THR A 274 52.32 -25.91 -5.39
C THR A 274 51.48 -24.80 -6.02
N ASN A 275 50.36 -25.16 -6.66
CA ASN A 275 49.43 -24.19 -7.22
C ASN A 275 48.30 -23.85 -6.24
N LEU A 276 48.64 -23.63 -4.97
CA LEU A 276 47.67 -23.33 -3.92
C LEU A 276 47.01 -21.97 -4.18
N THR A 277 45.69 -21.97 -4.36
CA THR A 277 44.88 -20.78 -4.63
C THR A 277 44.06 -20.31 -3.43
N ILE A 278 43.65 -21.23 -2.56
CA ILE A 278 42.81 -20.93 -1.39
C ILE A 278 43.47 -21.47 -0.14
N LEU A 279 43.67 -20.59 0.84
CA LEU A 279 44.19 -20.94 2.16
C LEU A 279 43.28 -20.37 3.25
N ASN A 280 42.71 -21.24 4.07
CA ASN A 280 41.91 -20.87 5.23
C ASN A 280 42.66 -21.16 6.53
N LEU A 281 42.95 -20.11 7.29
CA LEU A 281 43.63 -20.13 8.58
C LEU A 281 42.76 -19.49 9.67
N SER A 282 41.43 -19.49 9.50
CA SER A 282 40.54 -18.85 10.47
C SER A 282 40.52 -19.54 11.83
N GLN A 283 40.15 -18.80 12.88
CA GLN A 283 39.90 -19.35 14.22
C GLN A 283 41.10 -20.09 14.86
N ASN A 284 42.33 -19.74 14.50
CA ASN A 284 43.54 -20.38 15.01
C ASN A 284 44.15 -19.71 16.25
N SER A 285 43.59 -18.56 16.66
CA SER A 285 44.19 -17.72 17.71
C SER A 285 45.63 -17.33 17.38
N LEU A 286 45.95 -17.15 16.10
CA LEU A 286 47.27 -16.71 15.61
C LEU A 286 47.66 -15.40 16.29
N SER A 287 48.77 -15.40 17.03
CA SER A 287 49.31 -14.20 17.69
C SER A 287 50.57 -13.67 17.02
N VAL A 288 51.42 -14.58 16.51
CA VAL A 288 52.72 -14.23 15.92
C VAL A 288 52.85 -14.90 14.56
N ILE A 289 53.04 -14.09 13.52
CA ILE A 289 53.40 -14.52 12.16
C ILE A 289 54.72 -13.84 11.84
N GLU A 290 55.78 -14.62 11.63
CA GLU A 290 57.08 -14.07 11.25
C GLU A 290 57.02 -13.43 9.86
N ASN A 291 57.81 -12.39 9.66
CA ASN A 291 57.99 -11.76 8.36
C ASN A 291 58.38 -12.80 7.29
N ASP A 292 57.89 -12.62 6.06
CA ASP A 292 58.17 -13.49 4.92
C ASP A 292 57.63 -14.94 5.05
N SER A 293 56.80 -15.25 6.06
CA SER A 293 56.25 -16.62 6.22
C SER A 293 55.37 -17.09 5.06
N PHE A 294 54.75 -16.15 4.33
CA PHE A 294 53.93 -16.43 3.16
C PHE A 294 54.69 -16.35 1.82
N GLN A 295 56.02 -16.17 1.83
CA GLN A 295 56.81 -15.98 0.60
C GLN A 295 56.70 -17.13 -0.42
N TRP A 296 56.32 -18.32 0.06
CA TRP A 296 56.20 -19.55 -0.71
C TRP A 296 54.89 -19.66 -1.49
N LEU A 297 53.90 -18.80 -1.23
CA LEU A 297 52.52 -18.92 -1.69
C LEU A 297 52.18 -17.91 -2.81
N SER A 298 52.99 -17.85 -3.86
CA SER A 298 52.87 -16.85 -4.94
C SER A 298 51.60 -16.98 -5.80
N SER A 299 51.01 -18.18 -5.89
CA SER A 299 49.76 -18.43 -6.63
C SER A 299 48.48 -18.18 -5.82
N LEU A 300 48.61 -17.82 -4.53
CA LEU A 300 47.47 -17.70 -3.63
C LEU A 300 46.55 -16.55 -4.06
N GLN A 301 45.25 -16.82 -4.17
CA GLN A 301 44.22 -15.87 -4.59
C GLN A 301 43.27 -15.49 -3.45
N TYR A 302 43.03 -16.41 -2.52
CA TYR A 302 42.15 -16.21 -1.37
C TYR A 302 42.85 -16.61 -0.08
N LEU A 303 42.94 -15.67 0.87
CA LEU A 303 43.48 -15.89 2.19
C LEU A 303 42.45 -15.48 3.25
N ASN A 304 42.04 -16.45 4.06
CA ASN A 304 41.16 -16.19 5.20
C ASN A 304 41.92 -16.30 6.52
N LEU A 305 42.03 -15.17 7.21
CA LEU A 305 42.67 -15.04 8.52
C LEU A 305 41.65 -14.60 9.59
N LYS A 306 40.34 -14.69 9.33
CA LYS A 306 39.25 -14.33 10.24
C LYS A 306 39.42 -14.96 11.63
N LEU A 307 39.04 -14.23 12.68
CA LEU A 307 39.04 -14.70 14.08
C LEU A 307 40.44 -15.15 14.55
N ASN A 308 41.39 -14.21 14.52
CA ASN A 308 42.77 -14.38 14.99
C ASN A 308 43.21 -13.14 15.79
N ASN A 309 44.47 -13.10 16.25
CA ASN A 309 45.02 -12.01 17.08
C ASN A 309 46.35 -11.46 16.49
N ILE A 310 46.35 -11.16 15.19
CA ILE A 310 47.55 -10.89 14.39
C ILE A 310 48.01 -9.43 14.57
N HIS A 311 49.31 -9.27 14.79
CA HIS A 311 50.00 -7.99 14.62
C HIS A 311 50.53 -7.87 13.18
N VAL A 312 50.18 -6.79 12.48
CA VAL A 312 50.50 -6.63 11.05
C VAL A 312 51.75 -5.76 10.85
N SER A 313 52.84 -6.41 10.47
CA SER A 313 54.10 -5.79 10.09
C SER A 313 54.22 -5.56 8.57
N SER A 314 55.14 -4.68 8.18
CA SER A 314 55.42 -4.30 6.79
C SER A 314 55.79 -5.45 5.85
N ARG A 315 56.31 -6.56 6.38
CA ARG A 315 56.74 -7.76 5.62
C ARG A 315 55.89 -9.00 5.91
N LEU A 316 54.77 -8.87 6.61
CA LEU A 316 53.90 -10.01 6.92
C LEU A 316 53.32 -10.65 5.64
N PHE A 317 52.84 -9.84 4.70
CA PHE A 317 52.21 -10.31 3.45
C PHE A 317 53.18 -10.41 2.25
N TYR A 318 54.49 -10.39 2.50
CA TYR A 318 55.49 -10.52 1.44
C TYR A 318 55.33 -11.85 0.68
N GLY A 319 55.34 -11.78 -0.66
CA GLY A 319 55.20 -12.92 -1.58
C GLY A 319 53.79 -13.23 -2.07
N LEU A 320 52.74 -12.64 -1.49
CA LEU A 320 51.34 -12.84 -1.87
C LEU A 320 50.90 -11.98 -3.08
N SER A 321 51.67 -12.03 -4.17
CA SER A 321 51.49 -11.14 -5.33
C SER A 321 50.20 -11.38 -6.13
N SER A 322 49.67 -12.61 -6.13
CA SER A 322 48.44 -12.99 -6.87
C SER A 322 47.15 -12.86 -6.04
N LEU A 323 47.25 -12.40 -4.79
CA LEU A 323 46.13 -12.38 -3.86
C LEU A 323 45.05 -11.41 -4.32
N LYS A 324 43.80 -11.89 -4.42
CA LYS A 324 42.62 -11.11 -4.81
C LYS A 324 41.69 -10.83 -3.64
N HIS A 325 41.62 -11.75 -2.69
CA HIS A 325 40.72 -11.67 -1.55
C HIS A 325 41.48 -11.91 -0.23
N LEU A 326 41.35 -10.96 0.69
CA LEU A 326 41.93 -11.05 2.03
C LEU A 326 40.86 -10.77 3.09
N ASN A 327 40.64 -11.73 3.97
CA ASN A 327 39.71 -11.61 5.08
C ASN A 327 40.46 -11.55 6.42
N LEU A 328 40.39 -10.40 7.08
CA LEU A 328 40.97 -10.09 8.39
C LEU A 328 39.87 -9.75 9.41
N MET A 329 38.65 -10.24 9.24
CA MET A 329 37.55 -9.96 10.15
C MET A 329 37.85 -10.46 11.57
N ASN A 330 37.80 -9.55 12.56
CA ASN A 330 38.10 -9.85 13.96
C ASN A 330 39.44 -10.58 14.12
N SER A 331 40.48 -10.05 13.47
CA SER A 331 41.78 -10.70 13.33
C SER A 331 42.96 -9.89 13.83
N LEU A 332 42.79 -8.59 14.08
CA LEU A 332 43.88 -7.63 14.20
C LEU A 332 44.03 -7.13 15.63
N THR A 333 45.28 -7.02 16.09
CA THR A 333 45.63 -6.42 17.37
C THR A 333 46.75 -5.38 17.23
N GLY A 334 46.66 -4.31 18.01
CA GLY A 334 47.67 -3.26 18.04
C GLY A 334 47.66 -2.35 16.80
N LYS A 335 48.80 -1.70 16.55
CA LYS A 335 49.01 -0.81 15.39
C LYS A 335 49.37 -1.63 14.14
N ILE A 336 48.92 -1.18 12.98
CA ILE A 336 49.31 -1.72 11.67
C ILE A 336 50.45 -0.85 11.14
N GLU A 337 51.56 -1.47 10.71
CA GLU A 337 52.70 -0.73 10.14
C GLU A 337 52.37 -0.17 8.75
N ASP A 338 53.00 0.95 8.40
CA ASP A 338 52.89 1.53 7.06
C ASP A 338 53.43 0.56 6.00
N PHE A 339 52.86 0.59 4.80
CA PHE A 339 53.22 -0.27 3.66
C PHE A 339 52.99 -1.78 3.84
N SER A 340 52.31 -2.20 4.91
CA SER A 340 52.04 -3.63 5.18
C SER A 340 51.28 -4.35 4.05
N PHE A 341 50.40 -3.63 3.34
CA PHE A 341 49.62 -4.20 2.23
C PHE A 341 50.25 -3.96 0.84
N HIS A 342 51.43 -3.32 0.78
CA HIS A 342 52.01 -2.87 -0.50
C HIS A 342 52.30 -4.01 -1.48
N TRP A 343 52.58 -5.21 -0.97
CA TRP A 343 52.89 -6.39 -1.77
C TRP A 343 51.67 -6.97 -2.53
N LEU A 344 50.46 -6.57 -2.15
CA LEU A 344 49.19 -7.16 -2.60
C LEU A 344 48.64 -6.43 -3.84
N TYR A 345 49.43 -6.33 -4.91
CA TYR A 345 49.12 -5.50 -6.08
C TYR A 345 47.83 -5.91 -6.84
N HIS A 346 47.42 -7.18 -6.75
CA HIS A 346 46.21 -7.71 -7.38
C HIS A 346 45.00 -7.79 -6.43
N LEU A 347 45.11 -7.27 -5.20
CA LEU A 347 44.04 -7.37 -4.23
C LEU A 347 42.82 -6.58 -4.69
N GLU A 348 41.67 -7.24 -4.73
CA GLU A 348 40.39 -6.67 -5.14
C GLU A 348 39.45 -6.46 -3.95
N TYR A 349 39.49 -7.36 -2.96
CA TYR A 349 38.60 -7.36 -1.80
C TYR A 349 39.39 -7.47 -0.49
N LEU A 350 39.24 -6.46 0.36
CA LEU A 350 39.82 -6.41 1.70
C LEU A 350 38.71 -6.23 2.75
N ILE A 351 38.53 -7.26 3.58
CA ILE A 351 37.58 -7.25 4.69
C ILE A 351 38.36 -7.12 5.99
N MET A 352 38.16 -6.04 6.72
CA MET A 352 38.85 -5.75 7.99
C MET A 352 37.84 -5.48 9.12
N ASP A 353 36.63 -6.02 9.01
CA ASP A 353 35.54 -5.74 9.94
C ASP A 353 35.80 -6.20 11.37
N ASN A 354 35.19 -5.52 12.34
CA ASN A 354 35.22 -5.83 13.77
C ASN A 354 36.63 -5.87 14.36
N ASN A 355 37.54 -5.01 13.87
CA ASN A 355 38.90 -4.90 14.39
C ASN A 355 39.09 -3.67 15.29
N ASN A 356 40.17 -3.71 16.07
CA ASN A 356 40.55 -2.61 16.95
C ASN A 356 42.00 -2.22 16.68
N PHE A 357 42.21 -1.11 15.98
CA PHE A 357 43.53 -0.56 15.70
C PHE A 357 43.49 0.98 15.67
N PRO A 358 44.57 1.66 16.06
CA PRO A 358 44.60 3.10 16.19
C PRO A 358 44.73 3.78 14.82
N GLY A 359 43.60 4.27 14.29
CA GLY A 359 43.52 5.15 13.13
C GLY A 359 43.95 4.52 11.81
N ILE A 360 43.90 5.35 10.76
CA ILE A 360 44.40 5.03 9.42
C ILE A 360 45.52 6.01 9.11
N THR A 361 46.72 5.50 8.82
CA THR A 361 47.89 6.32 8.49
C THR A 361 47.96 6.64 6.99
N ALA A 362 48.75 7.65 6.64
CA ALA A 362 48.90 8.12 5.26
C ALA A 362 49.46 7.07 4.28
N ASN A 363 50.09 6.00 4.77
CA ASN A 363 50.67 4.93 3.95
C ASN A 363 50.10 3.53 4.23
N MET A 364 49.01 3.43 5.00
CA MET A 364 48.45 2.15 5.40
C MET A 364 48.07 1.27 4.21
N PHE A 365 47.32 1.82 3.24
CA PHE A 365 46.80 1.08 2.08
C PHE A 365 47.61 1.30 0.79
N THR A 366 48.81 1.89 0.90
CA THR A 366 49.63 2.22 -0.28
C THR A 366 50.05 0.96 -1.03
N GLY A 367 49.79 0.90 -2.34
CA GLY A 367 50.12 -0.23 -3.23
C GLY A 367 48.90 -1.05 -3.69
N LEU A 368 47.75 -0.86 -3.06
CA LEU A 368 46.50 -1.56 -3.37
C LEU A 368 45.79 -0.99 -4.62
N ASN A 369 46.47 -1.03 -5.77
CA ASN A 369 46.02 -0.36 -7.01
C ASN A 369 44.73 -0.98 -7.60
N ASN A 370 44.53 -2.28 -7.44
CA ASN A 370 43.37 -3.01 -7.96
C ASN A 370 42.23 -3.17 -6.94
N LEU A 371 42.33 -2.54 -5.78
CA LEU A 371 41.33 -2.69 -4.71
C LEU A 371 40.00 -2.09 -5.16
N LYS A 372 38.94 -2.91 -5.12
CA LYS A 372 37.56 -2.53 -5.50
C LYS A 372 36.65 -2.41 -4.29
N TYR A 373 36.89 -3.22 -3.25
CA TYR A 373 36.05 -3.30 -2.06
C TYR A 373 36.90 -3.23 -0.79
N LEU A 374 36.58 -2.27 0.09
CA LEU A 374 37.16 -2.14 1.42
C LEU A 374 36.03 -2.04 2.45
N SER A 375 36.04 -2.95 3.42
CA SER A 375 35.12 -2.90 4.55
C SER A 375 35.87 -2.77 5.88
N LEU A 376 35.46 -1.78 6.65
CA LEU A 376 35.91 -1.44 7.99
C LEU A 376 34.72 -1.41 8.96
N PHE A 377 33.71 -2.27 8.71
CA PHE A 377 32.48 -2.32 9.51
C PHE A 377 32.84 -2.57 10.98
N ASN A 378 32.29 -1.75 11.88
CA ASN A 378 32.46 -1.90 13.32
C ASN A 378 33.93 -1.93 13.77
N CYS A 379 34.81 -1.23 13.05
CA CYS A 379 36.19 -1.01 13.49
C CYS A 379 36.28 0.10 14.52
N ASN A 380 36.96 -0.16 15.64
CA ASN A 380 37.28 0.88 16.60
C ASN A 380 38.58 1.58 16.19
N LEU A 381 38.47 2.56 15.31
CA LEU A 381 39.60 3.28 14.75
C LEU A 381 40.15 4.38 15.67
N ASN A 382 39.48 4.67 16.80
CA ASN A 382 39.65 5.93 17.55
C ASN A 382 39.56 7.19 16.66
N LEU A 383 38.94 7.06 15.48
CA LEU A 383 38.83 8.10 14.48
C LEU A 383 37.54 8.87 14.71
N GLN A 384 37.61 9.93 15.51
CA GLN A 384 36.45 10.82 15.71
C GLN A 384 36.15 11.67 14.48
N ARG A 385 37.16 11.96 13.64
CA ARG A 385 37.09 12.87 12.50
C ARG A 385 37.72 12.23 11.26
N ILE A 386 37.06 12.32 10.11
CA ILE A 386 37.68 11.97 8.81
C ILE A 386 38.25 13.24 8.20
N THR A 387 39.56 13.23 7.92
CA THR A 387 40.30 14.32 7.27
C THR A 387 40.64 13.97 5.80
N ASN A 388 41.11 14.94 5.03
CA ASN A 388 41.62 14.72 3.67
C ASN A 388 42.85 13.80 3.60
N GLU A 389 43.57 13.61 4.71
CA GLU A 389 44.72 12.70 4.79
C GLU A 389 44.32 11.25 5.11
N THR A 390 43.15 11.03 5.73
CA THR A 390 42.71 9.73 6.27
C THR A 390 42.71 8.63 5.21
N PHE A 391 42.24 8.92 4.00
CA PHE A 391 42.17 7.96 2.88
C PHE A 391 43.13 8.29 1.73
N SER A 392 44.15 9.12 1.98
CA SER A 392 45.13 9.52 0.96
C SER A 392 45.92 8.33 0.39
N SER A 393 46.18 7.29 1.19
CA SER A 393 46.84 6.04 0.76
C SER A 393 46.08 5.28 -0.34
N LEU A 394 44.78 5.53 -0.50
CA LEU A 394 43.91 4.89 -1.50
C LEU A 394 43.81 5.68 -2.81
N ALA A 395 44.56 6.78 -2.96
CA ALA A 395 44.45 7.66 -4.13
C ALA A 395 44.71 6.98 -5.49
N LYS A 396 45.54 5.92 -5.50
CA LYS A 396 45.85 5.13 -6.70
C LYS A 396 44.94 3.90 -6.87
N SER A 397 44.07 3.63 -5.90
CA SER A 397 43.17 2.48 -5.93
C SER A 397 41.97 2.73 -6.83
N SER A 398 41.50 1.67 -7.48
CA SER A 398 40.25 1.66 -8.25
C SER A 398 39.01 1.38 -7.37
N LEU A 399 39.04 1.90 -6.13
CA LEU A 399 38.07 1.56 -5.09
C LEU A 399 36.66 1.97 -5.49
N GLN A 400 35.73 1.01 -5.43
CA GLN A 400 34.33 1.20 -5.81
C GLN A 400 33.39 1.22 -4.59
N VAL A 401 33.73 0.46 -3.54
CA VAL A 401 32.91 0.33 -2.33
C VAL A 401 33.75 0.57 -1.09
N LEU A 402 33.31 1.50 -0.25
CA LEU A 402 33.89 1.78 1.06
C LEU A 402 32.80 1.71 2.14
N ASN A 403 32.98 0.78 3.09
CA ASN A 403 32.09 0.62 4.24
C ASN A 403 32.78 1.05 5.53
N LEU A 404 32.24 2.08 6.17
CA LEU A 404 32.68 2.70 7.42
C LEU A 404 31.56 2.70 8.46
N THR A 405 30.63 1.75 8.38
CA THR A 405 29.52 1.70 9.33
C THR A 405 29.98 1.30 10.73
N LYS A 406 29.35 1.85 11.77
CA LYS A 406 29.66 1.56 13.18
C LYS A 406 31.12 1.86 13.59
N THR A 407 31.81 2.78 12.94
CA THR A 407 33.19 3.15 13.31
C THR A 407 33.27 4.34 14.27
N ARG A 408 32.12 4.80 14.81
CA ARG A 408 32.00 5.93 15.77
C ARG A 408 32.54 7.26 15.23
N ILE A 409 32.45 7.48 13.92
CA ILE A 409 32.81 8.76 13.31
C ILE A 409 31.85 9.83 13.80
N SER A 410 32.38 10.98 14.24
CA SER A 410 31.59 12.13 14.70
C SER A 410 31.57 13.28 13.71
N THR A 411 32.65 13.48 12.93
CA THR A 411 32.71 14.53 11.91
C THR A 411 33.47 14.10 10.64
N ILE A 412 33.17 14.80 9.54
CA ILE A 412 33.76 14.66 8.21
C ILE A 412 34.19 16.05 7.77
N GLU A 413 35.48 16.20 7.45
CA GLU A 413 36.06 17.45 7.00
C GLU A 413 35.97 17.65 5.48
N SER A 414 36.24 18.87 5.04
CA SER A 414 36.33 19.21 3.62
C SER A 414 37.37 18.34 2.90
N GLY A 415 36.98 17.74 1.78
CA GLY A 415 37.86 16.89 0.97
C GLY A 415 38.25 15.55 1.61
N ALA A 416 37.55 15.11 2.65
CA ALA A 416 37.75 13.82 3.34
C ALA A 416 37.85 12.62 2.39
N PHE A 417 37.10 12.64 1.29
CA PHE A 417 37.05 11.57 0.29
C PHE A 417 37.63 11.98 -1.08
N SER A 418 38.39 13.07 -1.14
CA SER A 418 38.88 13.65 -2.40
C SER A 418 39.79 12.72 -3.21
N SER A 419 40.46 11.77 -2.55
CA SER A 419 41.30 10.74 -3.17
C SER A 419 40.49 9.59 -3.82
N LEU A 420 39.18 9.48 -3.56
CA LEU A 420 38.37 8.31 -3.92
C LEU A 420 37.53 8.53 -5.20
N GLY A 421 38.16 8.97 -6.29
CA GLY A 421 37.47 9.38 -7.52
C GLY A 421 36.68 8.28 -8.26
N HIS A 422 36.99 7.00 -8.02
CA HIS A 422 36.31 5.83 -8.62
C HIS A 422 35.16 5.28 -7.76
N LEU A 423 34.94 5.85 -6.57
CA LEU A 423 34.00 5.33 -5.59
C LEU A 423 32.56 5.42 -6.11
N LYS A 424 31.83 4.32 -6.00
CA LYS A 424 30.41 4.21 -6.38
C LYS A 424 29.50 4.12 -5.16
N ILE A 425 29.96 3.47 -4.09
CA ILE A 425 29.19 3.24 -2.88
C ILE A 425 30.01 3.69 -1.67
N LEU A 426 29.45 4.63 -0.91
CA LEU A 426 29.97 5.09 0.37
C LEU A 426 28.94 4.78 1.45
N ASP A 427 29.29 3.90 2.38
CA ASP A 427 28.47 3.63 3.56
C ASP A 427 29.14 4.18 4.83
N ILE A 428 28.54 5.24 5.36
CA ILE A 428 28.93 5.92 6.60
C ILE A 428 27.75 5.95 7.59
N GLY A 429 26.81 5.01 7.45
CA GLY A 429 25.67 4.87 8.35
C GLY A 429 26.03 4.30 9.71
N ARG A 430 25.11 4.39 10.68
CA ARG A 430 25.28 3.89 12.06
C ARG A 430 26.53 4.43 12.74
N ASN A 431 26.86 5.69 12.47
CA ASN A 431 27.95 6.42 13.12
C ASN A 431 27.38 7.46 14.10
N GLU A 432 28.24 8.34 14.59
CA GLU A 432 27.90 9.37 15.56
C GLU A 432 27.93 10.78 14.95
N ILE A 433 27.73 10.89 13.63
CA ILE A 433 27.94 12.13 12.90
C ILE A 433 26.94 13.19 13.40
N ASN A 434 27.48 14.31 13.87
CA ASN A 434 26.74 15.47 14.34
C ASN A 434 27.35 16.74 13.74
N GLN A 435 26.94 17.11 12.54
CA GLN A 435 27.47 18.29 11.85
C GLN A 435 26.48 18.88 10.85
N GLN A 436 26.83 20.07 10.37
CA GLN A 436 26.25 20.65 9.17
C GLN A 436 26.98 20.12 7.94
N LEU A 437 26.24 19.72 6.91
CA LEU A 437 26.81 19.28 5.63
C LEU A 437 26.98 20.48 4.70
N THR A 438 28.24 20.87 4.47
CA THR A 438 28.59 22.00 3.60
C THR A 438 28.67 21.62 2.12
N GLY A 439 28.71 20.32 1.82
CA GLY A 439 28.92 19.74 0.50
C GLY A 439 30.39 19.47 0.20
N HIS A 440 31.31 20.24 0.77
CA HIS A 440 32.75 20.09 0.55
C HIS A 440 33.31 18.76 1.08
N GLU A 441 32.60 18.08 1.98
CA GLU A 441 32.94 16.75 2.48
C GLU A 441 33.00 15.72 1.35
N PHE A 442 32.12 15.86 0.34
CA PHE A 442 31.98 14.94 -0.80
C PHE A 442 32.79 15.35 -2.04
N LYS A 443 33.60 16.41 -1.94
CA LYS A 443 34.42 16.88 -3.06
C LYS A 443 35.36 15.77 -3.55
N GLY A 444 35.33 15.48 -4.84
CA GLY A 444 36.16 14.47 -5.51
C GLY A 444 35.45 13.14 -5.81
N LEU A 445 34.25 12.93 -5.24
CA LEU A 445 33.43 11.74 -5.46
C LEU A 445 32.66 11.77 -6.81
N ASN A 446 33.40 11.85 -7.92
CA ASN A 446 32.82 12.12 -9.24
C ASN A 446 31.88 11.00 -9.74
N ASN A 447 32.16 9.74 -9.36
CA ASN A 447 31.44 8.56 -9.83
C ASN A 447 30.45 7.97 -8.81
N ILE A 448 30.18 8.67 -7.71
CA ILE A 448 29.36 8.16 -6.62
C ILE A 448 27.91 7.94 -7.08
N GLN A 449 27.33 6.84 -6.63
CA GLN A 449 25.97 6.44 -6.97
C GLN A 449 25.13 6.29 -5.70
N ASP A 450 25.70 5.69 -4.65
CA ASP A 450 24.99 5.40 -3.42
C ASP A 450 25.73 5.99 -2.22
N ILE A 451 25.03 6.81 -1.43
CA ILE A 451 25.50 7.32 -0.14
C ILE A 451 24.53 6.87 0.94
N TYR A 452 25.05 6.12 1.92
CA TYR A 452 24.33 5.70 3.10
C TYR A 452 24.81 6.50 4.31
N LEU A 453 23.92 7.35 4.84
CA LEU A 453 24.15 8.22 6.01
C LEU A 453 23.19 7.90 7.16
N SER A 454 22.37 6.87 7.01
CA SER A 454 21.29 6.54 7.95
C SER A 454 21.81 6.20 9.34
N TYR A 455 21.01 6.47 10.37
CA TYR A 455 21.33 6.21 11.77
C TYR A 455 22.57 6.96 12.27
N ASN A 456 22.66 8.25 11.95
CA ASN A 456 23.63 9.19 12.53
C ASN A 456 22.95 10.07 13.59
N LYS A 457 23.71 10.90 14.33
CA LYS A 457 23.16 11.72 15.42
C LYS A 457 22.30 12.87 14.90
N ASN A 458 22.91 13.81 14.18
CA ASN A 458 22.21 14.98 13.66
C ASN A 458 22.92 15.52 12.41
N LEU A 459 22.20 15.64 11.29
CA LEU A 459 22.69 16.21 10.04
C LEU A 459 21.87 17.45 9.70
N THR A 460 22.52 18.61 9.71
CA THR A 460 21.91 19.86 9.27
C THR A 460 22.25 20.08 7.79
N LEU A 461 21.23 20.19 6.93
CA LEU A 461 21.43 20.39 5.50
C LEU A 461 21.54 21.88 5.13
N GLN A 462 22.14 22.14 3.98
CA GLN A 462 22.27 23.40 3.26
C GLN A 462 21.87 23.16 1.80
N SER A 463 21.60 24.23 1.05
CA SER A 463 21.28 24.13 -0.39
C SER A 463 22.42 23.48 -1.19
N GLU A 464 23.66 23.63 -0.73
CA GLU A 464 24.87 23.13 -1.37
C GLU A 464 25.33 21.75 -0.83
N SER A 465 24.63 21.14 0.12
CA SER A 465 25.08 19.89 0.80
C SER A 465 25.45 18.73 -0.13
N PHE A 466 24.89 18.69 -1.34
CA PHE A 466 25.15 17.63 -2.33
C PHE A 466 25.64 18.16 -3.68
N ILE A 467 26.15 19.40 -3.74
CA ILE A 467 26.51 20.06 -5.01
C ILE A 467 27.66 19.36 -5.75
N PHE A 468 28.55 18.68 -5.03
CA PHE A 468 29.68 17.95 -5.62
C PHE A 468 29.35 16.52 -6.07
N VAL A 469 28.11 16.05 -5.88
CA VAL A 469 27.70 14.66 -6.18
C VAL A 469 26.43 14.56 -7.04
N PRO A 470 26.35 15.23 -8.20
CA PRO A 470 25.16 15.20 -9.07
C PRO A 470 24.89 13.84 -9.73
N SER A 471 25.87 12.92 -9.70
CA SER A 471 25.77 11.55 -10.21
C SER A 471 24.98 10.60 -9.30
N LEU A 472 24.64 11.04 -8.07
CA LEU A 472 23.99 10.24 -7.06
C LEU A 472 22.63 9.68 -7.52
N ARG A 473 22.41 8.39 -7.25
CA ARG A 473 21.20 7.64 -7.56
C ARG A 473 20.44 7.22 -6.31
N LYS A 474 21.13 7.02 -5.19
CA LYS A 474 20.52 6.60 -3.92
C LYS A 474 21.11 7.38 -2.76
N LEU A 475 20.22 7.97 -1.97
CA LEU A 475 20.57 8.73 -0.78
C LEU A 475 19.73 8.24 0.40
N MET A 476 20.41 7.70 1.42
CA MET A 476 19.75 7.17 2.62
C MET A 476 20.06 8.02 3.85
N LEU A 477 19.09 8.82 4.29
CA LEU A 477 19.14 9.73 5.44
C LEU A 477 18.13 9.33 6.53
N ARG A 478 17.84 8.04 6.69
CA ARG A 478 16.93 7.58 7.74
C ARG A 478 17.49 7.87 9.13
N LYS A 479 16.69 8.45 10.01
CA LYS A 479 17.05 8.70 11.42
C LYS A 479 18.40 9.39 11.58
N VAL A 480 18.49 10.60 11.03
CA VAL A 480 19.67 11.47 11.11
C VAL A 480 19.35 12.84 11.71
N GLY A 481 18.16 13.04 12.29
CA GLY A 481 17.75 14.36 12.80
C GLY A 481 17.67 15.43 11.71
N CYS A 482 17.37 15.02 10.47
CA CYS A 482 17.48 15.88 9.27
C CYS A 482 16.75 17.21 9.45
N SER A 483 17.51 18.31 9.52
CA SER A 483 17.00 19.68 9.70
C SER A 483 17.30 20.55 8.46
N ASN A 484 16.65 21.72 8.38
CA ASN A 484 16.75 22.66 7.25
C ASN A 484 16.28 22.11 5.89
N LEU A 485 15.13 21.43 5.86
CA LEU A 485 14.49 21.01 4.60
C LEU A 485 13.61 22.10 3.95
N ALA A 486 13.32 23.20 4.65
CA ALA A 486 12.53 24.31 4.12
C ALA A 486 13.38 25.40 3.42
N LEU A 487 14.50 25.01 2.82
CA LEU A 487 15.41 25.91 2.09
C LEU A 487 14.96 26.08 0.63
N SER A 488 15.26 27.24 0.04
CA SER A 488 15.12 27.48 -1.40
C SER A 488 16.43 28.10 -1.92
N PRO A 489 17.16 27.43 -2.82
CA PRO A 489 16.82 26.16 -3.47
C PRO A 489 16.94 24.93 -2.54
N SER A 490 16.23 23.86 -2.88
CA SER A 490 16.26 22.58 -2.15
C SER A 490 17.67 21.96 -2.10
N PRO A 491 18.08 21.35 -0.97
CA PRO A 491 19.32 20.56 -0.89
C PRO A 491 19.41 19.44 -1.92
N PHE A 492 18.28 18.93 -2.40
CA PHE A 492 18.21 17.82 -3.35
C PHE A 492 18.17 18.27 -4.81
N HIS A 493 17.96 19.56 -5.10
CA HIS A 493 17.86 20.10 -6.46
C HIS A 493 19.05 19.73 -7.38
N PRO A 494 20.31 19.64 -6.91
CA PRO A 494 21.43 19.17 -7.75
C PRO A 494 21.32 17.71 -8.21
N LEU A 495 20.54 16.87 -7.52
CA LEU A 495 20.53 15.41 -7.65
C LEU A 495 19.56 14.91 -8.73
N ARG A 496 19.69 15.40 -9.97
CA ARG A 496 18.76 15.07 -11.08
C ARG A 496 18.71 13.59 -11.48
N ASN A 497 19.69 12.80 -11.05
CA ASN A 497 19.77 11.37 -11.31
C ASN A 497 19.26 10.50 -10.14
N LEU A 498 18.73 11.12 -9.08
CA LEU A 498 18.28 10.41 -7.90
C LEU A 498 17.07 9.53 -8.23
N THR A 499 17.16 8.27 -7.80
CA THR A 499 16.14 7.23 -7.97
C THR A 499 15.56 6.78 -6.64
N VAL A 500 16.34 6.85 -5.56
CA VAL A 500 15.91 6.43 -4.23
C VAL A 500 16.30 7.49 -3.21
N LEU A 501 15.31 7.99 -2.48
CA LEU A 501 15.48 8.92 -1.38
C LEU A 501 14.77 8.40 -0.14
N ASP A 502 15.53 8.14 0.92
CA ASP A 502 14.99 7.80 2.23
C ASP A 502 15.31 8.94 3.21
N ILE A 503 14.27 9.67 3.64
CA ILE A 503 14.35 10.69 4.70
C ILE A 503 13.40 10.34 5.86
N SER A 504 13.17 9.05 6.07
CA SER A 504 12.31 8.55 7.13
C SER A 504 12.88 8.73 8.54
N ASN A 505 12.02 8.70 9.56
CA ASN A 505 12.40 8.74 10.98
C ASN A 505 13.20 10.00 11.38
N ASN A 506 12.92 11.14 10.75
CA ASN A 506 13.60 12.41 11.01
C ASN A 506 12.74 13.43 11.77
N ASN A 507 11.53 13.05 12.17
CA ASN A 507 10.58 13.93 12.87
C ASN A 507 10.29 15.23 12.08
N ILE A 508 10.37 15.18 10.74
CA ILE A 508 10.23 16.34 9.87
C ILE A 508 8.82 16.91 9.99
N ALA A 509 8.71 18.20 10.32
CA ALA A 509 7.43 18.91 10.46
C ALA A 509 7.20 19.98 9.39
N ASN A 510 8.27 20.53 8.80
CA ASN A 510 8.21 21.63 7.85
C ASN A 510 8.96 21.28 6.56
N ILE A 511 8.26 21.37 5.43
CA ILE A 511 8.76 21.13 4.07
C ILE A 511 8.14 22.21 3.17
N LYS A 512 8.87 22.65 2.13
CA LYS A 512 8.34 23.53 1.07
C LYS A 512 7.86 22.72 -0.14
N GLU A 513 7.01 23.32 -0.98
CA GLU A 513 6.49 22.67 -2.20
C GLU A 513 7.62 22.26 -3.16
N ASP A 514 8.69 23.07 -3.25
CA ASP A 514 9.84 22.89 -4.15
C ASP A 514 10.91 21.90 -3.65
N LEU A 515 10.66 21.15 -2.57
CA LEU A 515 11.68 20.27 -1.96
C LEU A 515 12.20 19.20 -2.93
N PHE A 516 11.32 18.62 -3.75
CA PHE A 516 11.68 17.53 -4.67
C PHE A 516 11.69 17.98 -6.14
N ASP A 517 11.68 19.28 -6.40
CA ASP A 517 11.69 19.82 -7.76
C ASP A 517 12.97 19.39 -8.51
N GLY A 518 12.79 18.91 -9.75
CA GLY A 518 13.87 18.42 -10.62
C GLY A 518 14.28 16.97 -10.38
N LEU A 519 13.65 16.25 -9.44
CA LEU A 519 13.89 14.83 -9.19
C LEU A 519 13.02 13.93 -10.10
N ASP A 520 13.05 14.19 -11.41
CA ASP A 520 12.15 13.54 -12.39
C ASP A 520 12.34 12.01 -12.46
N LYS A 521 13.52 11.50 -12.07
CA LYS A 521 13.89 10.08 -12.09
C LYS A 521 13.62 9.35 -10.77
N LEU A 522 13.04 10.03 -9.76
CA LEU A 522 12.80 9.44 -8.46
C LEU A 522 11.77 8.31 -8.58
N ASP A 523 12.16 7.12 -8.12
CA ASP A 523 11.39 5.88 -8.18
C ASP A 523 10.84 5.52 -6.79
N ILE A 524 11.68 5.66 -5.75
CA ILE A 524 11.36 5.31 -4.36
C ILE A 524 11.55 6.54 -3.46
N LEU A 525 10.48 6.90 -2.75
CA LEU A 525 10.48 7.94 -1.73
C LEU A 525 9.97 7.38 -0.39
N ASP A 526 10.83 7.36 0.62
CA ASP A 526 10.46 7.00 1.99
C ASP A 526 10.44 8.23 2.91
N LEU A 527 9.24 8.54 3.39
CA LEU A 527 8.90 9.64 4.30
C LEU A 527 8.27 9.12 5.61
N GLN A 528 8.34 7.81 5.90
CA GLN A 528 7.69 7.25 7.07
C GLN A 528 8.25 7.80 8.40
N HIS A 529 7.44 7.78 9.46
CA HIS A 529 7.82 8.25 10.79
C HIS A 529 8.36 9.69 10.78
N ASN A 530 7.61 10.60 10.16
CA ASN A 530 7.81 12.05 10.26
C ASN A 530 6.53 12.70 10.83
N ASN A 531 6.47 14.04 10.87
CA ASN A 531 5.38 14.79 11.50
C ASN A 531 4.64 15.65 10.45
N LEU A 532 4.28 15.04 9.32
CA LEU A 532 3.79 15.77 8.14
C LEU A 532 2.30 16.16 8.18
N ALA A 533 1.54 15.68 9.19
CA ALA A 533 0.09 15.92 9.32
C ALA A 533 -0.33 17.37 9.07
N ARG A 534 0.35 18.33 9.73
CA ARG A 534 0.02 19.75 9.61
C ARG A 534 0.09 20.26 8.17
N LEU A 535 1.05 19.78 7.36
CA LEU A 535 1.29 20.28 6.00
C LEU A 535 0.16 19.94 5.04
N TRP A 536 -0.63 18.92 5.33
CA TRP A 536 -1.71 18.42 4.49
C TRP A 536 -3.10 18.85 4.95
N LYS A 537 -3.19 19.56 6.08
CA LYS A 537 -4.46 20.13 6.54
C LYS A 537 -4.90 21.29 5.67
N HIS A 538 -6.20 21.38 5.41
CA HIS A 538 -6.79 22.54 4.72
C HIS A 538 -6.58 23.85 5.49
N ALA A 539 -6.52 23.79 6.82
CA ALA A 539 -6.30 24.94 7.69
C ALA A 539 -4.82 25.38 7.78
N ASN A 540 -3.89 24.71 7.09
CA ASN A 540 -2.49 25.12 7.08
C ASN A 540 -2.34 26.54 6.46
N PRO A 541 -1.60 27.47 7.07
CA PRO A 541 -1.40 28.80 6.50
C PRO A 541 -0.78 28.73 5.09
N GLY A 542 -1.44 29.34 4.10
CA GLY A 542 -1.06 29.26 2.69
C GLY A 542 -1.63 28.05 1.93
N GLY A 543 -2.41 27.20 2.59
CA GLY A 543 -3.00 25.99 2.03
C GLY A 543 -2.13 24.74 2.22
N PRO A 544 -2.61 23.57 1.76
CA PRO A 544 -1.85 22.33 1.81
C PRO A 544 -0.59 22.37 0.95
N VAL A 545 0.52 21.83 1.46
CA VAL A 545 1.80 21.78 0.74
C VAL A 545 1.84 20.55 -0.18
N LEU A 546 1.82 20.78 -1.49
CA LEU A 546 1.81 19.72 -2.52
C LEU A 546 3.22 19.30 -2.94
N PHE A 547 4.04 18.87 -1.97
CA PHE A 547 5.46 18.54 -2.20
C PHE A 547 5.71 17.35 -3.15
N LEU A 548 4.71 16.54 -3.48
CA LEU A 548 4.84 15.41 -4.42
C LEU A 548 4.71 15.79 -5.90
N LYS A 549 4.45 17.08 -6.17
CA LYS A 549 4.33 17.60 -7.53
C LYS A 549 5.66 17.41 -8.29
N GLY A 550 5.56 17.07 -9.57
CA GLY A 550 6.76 16.91 -10.41
C GLY A 550 7.50 15.59 -10.27
N LEU A 551 6.87 14.54 -9.72
CA LEU A 551 7.46 13.19 -9.58
C LEU A 551 6.79 12.14 -10.49
N PRO A 552 6.90 12.24 -11.83
CA PRO A 552 6.13 11.41 -12.76
C PRO A 552 6.53 9.93 -12.78
N ASN A 553 7.77 9.60 -12.39
CA ASN A 553 8.32 8.24 -12.39
C ASN A 553 8.24 7.53 -11.03
N LEU A 554 7.63 8.15 -10.02
CA LEU A 554 7.56 7.59 -8.68
C LEU A 554 6.71 6.31 -8.67
N ARG A 555 7.28 5.20 -8.19
CA ARG A 555 6.59 3.89 -8.09
C ARG A 555 6.32 3.47 -6.66
N VAL A 556 7.18 3.86 -5.72
CA VAL A 556 7.05 3.48 -4.31
C VAL A 556 7.02 4.74 -3.46
N LEU A 557 5.91 4.94 -2.76
CA LEU A 557 5.74 6.03 -1.81
C LEU A 557 5.36 5.48 -0.43
N ASN A 558 6.20 5.76 0.57
CA ASN A 558 5.94 5.38 1.95
C ASN A 558 5.73 6.62 2.83
N LEU A 559 4.52 6.75 3.36
CA LEU A 559 4.05 7.83 4.24
C LEU A 559 3.50 7.29 5.56
N LYS A 560 3.86 6.05 5.91
CA LYS A 560 3.45 5.39 7.15
C LYS A 560 3.81 6.22 8.39
N SER A 561 2.94 6.24 9.39
CA SER A 561 3.22 6.89 10.68
C SER A 561 3.62 8.37 10.57
N ASN A 562 2.85 9.16 9.85
CA ASN A 562 3.00 10.62 9.77
C ASN A 562 1.95 11.40 10.57
N GLY A 563 1.04 10.68 11.23
CA GLY A 563 -0.10 11.26 11.97
C GLY A 563 -1.14 11.93 11.08
N LEU A 564 -1.15 11.61 9.78
CA LEU A 564 -2.04 12.22 8.79
C LEU A 564 -3.49 11.93 9.14
N ASP A 565 -4.33 12.95 9.23
CA ASP A 565 -5.78 12.88 9.43
C ASP A 565 -6.58 13.39 8.22
N GLU A 566 -5.96 14.23 7.37
CA GLU A 566 -6.50 14.74 6.12
C GLU A 566 -5.55 14.45 4.94
N ILE A 567 -6.09 14.22 3.74
CA ILE A 567 -5.33 14.12 2.49
C ILE A 567 -5.90 15.09 1.44
N PRO A 568 -5.12 16.05 0.92
CA PRO A 568 -5.56 16.95 -0.14
C PRO A 568 -5.85 16.21 -1.44
N VAL A 569 -6.95 16.56 -2.11
CA VAL A 569 -7.45 15.90 -3.33
C VAL A 569 -6.41 15.83 -4.46
N GLN A 570 -5.54 16.83 -4.56
CA GLN A 570 -4.59 16.94 -5.67
C GLN A 570 -3.20 16.34 -5.39
N VAL A 571 -2.96 15.78 -4.20
CA VAL A 571 -1.60 15.44 -3.76
C VAL A 571 -0.95 14.31 -4.55
N PHE A 572 -1.74 13.35 -5.05
CA PHE A 572 -1.25 12.24 -5.89
C PHE A 572 -1.43 12.52 -7.39
N LYS A 573 -1.90 13.71 -7.77
CA LYS A 573 -2.08 14.06 -9.17
C LYS A 573 -0.72 14.12 -9.88
N GLY A 574 -0.58 13.39 -10.98
CA GLY A 574 0.67 13.30 -11.74
C GLY A 574 1.54 12.09 -11.40
N LEU A 575 1.23 11.33 -10.34
CA LEU A 575 1.93 10.10 -9.97
C LEU A 575 1.38 8.89 -10.74
N PHE A 576 1.51 8.91 -12.07
CA PHE A 576 0.88 7.91 -12.96
C PHE A 576 1.53 6.52 -12.88
N GLN A 577 2.82 6.45 -12.49
CA GLN A 577 3.57 5.21 -12.35
C GLN A 577 3.54 4.60 -10.95
N LEU A 578 2.77 5.17 -10.02
CA LEU A 578 2.74 4.71 -8.63
C LEU A 578 2.20 3.28 -8.54
N LYS A 579 3.01 2.38 -7.96
CA LYS A 579 2.71 0.94 -7.80
C LYS A 579 2.48 0.54 -6.36
N TYR A 580 3.19 1.14 -5.42
CA TYR A 580 3.10 0.86 -3.99
C TYR A 580 2.88 2.16 -3.23
N LEU A 581 1.79 2.23 -2.48
CA LEU A 581 1.45 3.35 -1.61
C LEU A 581 1.21 2.84 -0.19
N ASP A 582 2.01 3.32 0.75
CA ASP A 582 1.85 3.01 2.18
C ASP A 582 1.46 4.26 2.96
N LEU A 583 0.23 4.24 3.46
CA LEU A 583 -0.41 5.24 4.31
C LEU A 583 -0.80 4.64 5.67
N GLY A 584 -0.22 3.49 6.03
CA GLY A 584 -0.55 2.79 7.27
C GLY A 584 -0.19 3.59 8.53
N SER A 585 -0.80 3.22 9.66
CA SER A 585 -0.50 3.79 10.98
C SER A 585 -0.61 5.33 11.02
N ASN A 586 -1.60 5.88 10.31
CA ASN A 586 -1.97 7.29 10.35
C ASN A 586 -3.33 7.44 11.07
N ASN A 587 -3.92 8.63 11.05
CA ASN A 587 -5.19 8.96 11.69
C ASN A 587 -6.31 9.21 10.66
N LEU A 588 -6.21 8.60 9.47
CA LEU A 588 -7.11 8.85 8.35
C LEU A 588 -8.49 8.25 8.62
N ASN A 589 -9.55 9.00 8.37
CA ASN A 589 -10.93 8.50 8.45
C ASN A 589 -11.65 8.57 7.10
N LEU A 590 -12.02 9.79 6.67
CA LEU A 590 -12.70 10.01 5.39
C LEU A 590 -11.70 10.44 4.33
N LEU A 591 -11.76 9.78 3.17
CA LEU A 591 -10.93 10.11 2.02
C LEU A 591 -11.77 10.77 0.91
N PRO A 592 -11.23 11.76 0.18
CA PRO A 592 -11.97 12.41 -0.90
C PRO A 592 -12.17 11.49 -2.11
N ALA A 593 -13.33 11.60 -2.79
CA ALA A 593 -13.74 10.72 -3.89
C ALA A 593 -12.69 10.63 -5.02
N THR A 594 -12.20 11.75 -5.52
CA THR A 594 -11.30 11.79 -6.68
C THR A 594 -9.82 11.65 -6.31
N LEU A 595 -9.49 11.11 -5.12
CA LEU A 595 -8.11 11.06 -4.62
C LEU A 595 -7.22 10.17 -5.48
N PHE A 596 -7.75 9.03 -5.94
CA PHE A 596 -7.00 7.97 -6.61
C PHE A 596 -7.27 7.86 -8.12
N ASP A 597 -7.95 8.83 -8.73
CA ASP A 597 -8.35 8.78 -10.14
C ASP A 597 -7.16 8.65 -11.10
N ALA A 598 -6.00 9.19 -10.73
CA ALA A 598 -4.78 9.12 -11.53
C ALA A 598 -3.95 7.83 -11.30
N GLN A 599 -4.28 7.02 -10.28
CA GLN A 599 -3.47 5.90 -9.80
C GLN A 599 -3.88 4.56 -10.44
N ALA A 600 -4.01 4.53 -11.77
CA ALA A 600 -4.37 3.30 -12.49
C ALA A 600 -3.32 2.18 -12.38
N SER A 601 -2.06 2.52 -12.12
CA SER A 601 -0.93 1.57 -12.04
C SER A 601 -0.71 0.96 -10.64
N LEU A 602 -1.60 1.26 -9.68
CA LEU A 602 -1.39 0.87 -8.28
C LEU A 602 -1.57 -0.63 -8.08
N ASN A 603 -0.52 -1.30 -7.63
CA ASN A 603 -0.51 -2.75 -7.38
C ASN A 603 -0.70 -3.09 -5.90
N SER A 604 -0.28 -2.21 -4.99
CA SER A 604 -0.32 -2.45 -3.55
C SER A 604 -0.71 -1.18 -2.80
N LEU A 605 -1.72 -1.28 -1.96
CA LEU A 605 -2.21 -0.20 -1.11
C LEU A 605 -2.23 -0.65 0.35
N ASN A 606 -1.55 0.10 1.21
CA ASN A 606 -1.52 -0.14 2.64
C ASN A 606 -2.14 1.05 3.40
N LEU A 607 -3.23 0.78 4.12
CA LEU A 607 -3.98 1.68 4.98
C LEU A 607 -4.22 1.05 6.36
N GLN A 608 -3.42 0.06 6.75
CA GLN A 608 -3.54 -0.62 8.05
C GLN A 608 -3.51 0.38 9.21
N LYS A 609 -4.18 0.10 10.32
CA LYS A 609 -4.10 0.90 11.56
C LYS A 609 -4.39 2.39 11.34
N ASN A 610 -5.48 2.70 10.63
CA ASN A 610 -6.02 4.05 10.51
C ASN A 610 -7.35 4.15 11.30
N LEU A 611 -8.10 5.23 11.09
CA LEU A 611 -9.42 5.47 11.66
C LEU A 611 -10.51 5.37 10.58
N ILE A 612 -10.29 4.58 9.53
CA ILE A 612 -11.21 4.47 8.39
C ILE A 612 -12.49 3.77 8.83
N THR A 613 -13.60 4.47 8.66
CA THR A 613 -14.94 3.95 8.98
C THR A 613 -15.66 3.42 7.75
N SER A 614 -15.61 4.14 6.61
CA SER A 614 -16.27 3.76 5.36
C SER A 614 -15.28 3.43 4.24
N VAL A 615 -15.64 2.49 3.37
CA VAL A 615 -14.89 2.11 2.16
C VAL A 615 -15.83 2.21 0.96
N GLU A 616 -15.92 3.43 0.40
CA GLU A 616 -16.85 3.75 -0.67
C GLU A 616 -16.25 3.54 -2.07
N GLU A 617 -17.07 3.05 -3.01
CA GLU A 617 -16.68 2.84 -4.42
C GLU A 617 -16.16 4.12 -5.08
N LYS A 618 -16.75 5.26 -4.74
CA LYS A 618 -16.37 6.57 -5.31
C LYS A 618 -14.91 6.94 -5.02
N VAL A 619 -14.31 6.40 -3.96
CA VAL A 619 -12.90 6.63 -3.56
C VAL A 619 -12.02 5.47 -4.04
N PHE A 620 -12.40 4.24 -3.71
CA PHE A 620 -11.54 3.05 -3.84
C PHE A 620 -11.77 2.27 -5.14
N GLY A 621 -12.83 2.57 -5.89
CA GLY A 621 -13.15 1.91 -7.16
C GLY A 621 -12.02 1.99 -8.19
N PRO A 622 -11.44 3.17 -8.49
CA PRO A 622 -10.32 3.27 -9.43
C PRO A 622 -9.09 2.43 -9.04
N PRO A 623 -8.51 2.54 -7.81
CA PRO A 623 -7.33 1.76 -7.46
C PRO A 623 -7.61 0.26 -7.35
N PHE A 624 -8.78 -0.17 -6.86
CA PHE A 624 -9.07 -1.59 -6.63
C PHE A 624 -9.17 -2.44 -7.91
N LYS A 625 -9.23 -1.81 -9.09
CA LYS A 625 -9.21 -2.51 -10.38
C LYS A 625 -7.85 -3.11 -10.75
N SER A 626 -6.75 -2.53 -10.28
CA SER A 626 -5.39 -2.96 -10.62
C SER A 626 -4.59 -3.53 -9.45
N LEU A 627 -5.14 -3.48 -8.23
CA LEU A 627 -4.49 -4.02 -7.04
C LEU A 627 -4.20 -5.53 -7.17
N ARG A 628 -3.07 -5.92 -6.59
CA ARG A 628 -2.68 -7.31 -6.32
C ARG A 628 -2.61 -7.60 -4.83
N LYS A 629 -2.34 -6.57 -4.02
CA LYS A 629 -2.27 -6.68 -2.56
C LYS A 629 -2.99 -5.51 -1.88
N LEU A 630 -3.82 -5.80 -0.89
CA LEU A 630 -4.52 -4.79 -0.09
C LEU A 630 -4.34 -5.07 1.41
N GLU A 631 -3.89 -4.07 2.16
CA GLU A 631 -3.77 -4.12 3.61
C GLU A 631 -4.57 -2.96 4.23
N MET A 632 -5.75 -3.24 4.79
CA MET A 632 -6.58 -2.28 5.53
C MET A 632 -7.00 -2.83 6.90
N ASP A 633 -6.25 -3.78 7.45
CA ASP A 633 -6.55 -4.36 8.75
C ASP A 633 -6.46 -3.31 9.87
N SER A 634 -7.04 -3.64 11.03
CA SER A 634 -6.97 -2.78 12.22
C SER A 634 -7.58 -1.38 12.01
N ASN A 635 -8.64 -1.28 11.20
CA ASN A 635 -9.47 -0.07 11.04
C ASN A 635 -10.83 -0.24 11.72
N PRO A 636 -11.42 0.82 12.30
CA PRO A 636 -12.72 0.78 12.96
C PRO A 636 -13.87 0.86 11.95
N PHE A 637 -14.06 -0.18 11.13
CA PHE A 637 -15.06 -0.19 10.06
C PHE A 637 -16.50 -0.02 10.58
N ASP A 638 -17.28 0.82 9.90
CA ASP A 638 -18.70 1.01 10.12
C ASP A 638 -19.51 0.10 9.19
N CYS A 639 -20.09 -0.94 9.75
CA CYS A 639 -20.84 -1.98 9.04
C CYS A 639 -22.31 -1.60 8.87
N THR A 640 -22.50 -0.57 8.04
CA THR A 640 -23.79 -0.09 7.55
C THR A 640 -23.85 -0.18 6.02
N CYS A 641 -25.05 -0.11 5.45
CA CYS A 641 -25.24 -0.20 4.00
C CYS A 641 -24.53 0.91 3.21
N GLU A 642 -24.47 2.12 3.76
CA GLU A 642 -23.82 3.27 3.11
C GLU A 642 -22.29 3.18 3.18
N SER A 643 -21.76 2.65 4.28
CA SER A 643 -20.32 2.68 4.58
C SER A 643 -19.53 1.52 3.99
N ILE A 644 -20.04 0.28 4.05
CA ILE A 644 -19.23 -0.93 3.77
C ILE A 644 -19.82 -1.90 2.74
N ALA A 645 -21.10 -1.75 2.34
CA ALA A 645 -21.78 -2.77 1.54
C ALA A 645 -21.05 -3.10 0.22
N TRP A 646 -20.56 -2.07 -0.48
CA TRP A 646 -19.75 -2.25 -1.69
C TRP A 646 -18.44 -3.01 -1.42
N PHE A 647 -17.77 -2.68 -0.32
CA PHE A 647 -16.51 -3.34 0.04
C PHE A 647 -16.72 -4.81 0.43
N ALA A 648 -17.78 -5.11 1.19
CA ALA A 648 -18.16 -6.48 1.51
C ALA A 648 -18.48 -7.30 0.24
N ASP A 649 -19.23 -6.73 -0.70
CA ASP A 649 -19.50 -7.35 -2.01
C ASP A 649 -18.21 -7.58 -2.81
N TRP A 650 -17.32 -6.59 -2.83
CA TRP A 650 -16.04 -6.67 -3.52
C TRP A 650 -15.12 -7.76 -2.91
N LEU A 651 -15.06 -7.85 -1.59
CA LEU A 651 -14.27 -8.86 -0.86
C LEU A 651 -14.69 -10.30 -1.20
N ASN A 652 -15.95 -10.52 -1.55
CA ASN A 652 -16.46 -11.85 -1.88
C ASN A 652 -16.06 -12.32 -3.29
N VAL A 653 -15.76 -11.40 -4.21
CA VAL A 653 -15.49 -11.70 -5.64
C VAL A 653 -14.02 -11.47 -6.02
N THR A 654 -13.28 -10.71 -5.22
CA THR A 654 -11.90 -10.32 -5.53
C THR A 654 -10.91 -11.49 -5.46
N HIS A 655 -9.86 -11.42 -6.29
CA HIS A 655 -8.71 -12.34 -6.28
C HIS A 655 -7.44 -11.67 -5.73
N VAL A 656 -7.59 -10.49 -5.12
CA VAL A 656 -6.50 -9.71 -4.51
C VAL A 656 -6.00 -10.43 -3.25
N ASP A 657 -4.69 -10.41 -3.01
CA ASP A 657 -4.11 -10.92 -1.76
C ASP A 657 -4.42 -9.95 -0.60
N ILE A 658 -5.17 -10.43 0.38
CA ILE A 658 -5.62 -9.68 1.55
C ILE A 658 -5.20 -10.44 2.81
N PRO A 659 -4.00 -10.16 3.33
CA PRO A 659 -3.50 -10.79 4.55
C PRO A 659 -4.46 -10.53 5.72
N GLY A 660 -4.75 -11.58 6.50
CA GLY A 660 -5.57 -11.44 7.72
C GLY A 660 -7.07 -11.22 7.49
N LEU A 661 -7.59 -11.37 6.27
CA LEU A 661 -9.03 -11.16 5.94
C LEU A 661 -9.99 -11.90 6.89
N ARG A 662 -9.65 -13.13 7.28
CA ARG A 662 -10.49 -13.98 8.14
C ARG A 662 -10.37 -13.70 9.65
N SER A 663 -9.58 -12.70 10.05
CA SER A 663 -9.30 -12.45 11.48
C SER A 663 -9.17 -10.98 11.87
N GLN A 664 -8.75 -10.08 10.97
CA GLN A 664 -8.34 -8.72 11.33
C GLN A 664 -9.23 -7.61 10.72
N TYR A 665 -10.18 -7.97 9.85
CA TYR A 665 -11.13 -7.04 9.22
C TYR A 665 -12.46 -7.08 9.96
N ILE A 666 -12.53 -6.33 11.05
CA ILE A 666 -13.60 -6.40 12.04
C ILE A 666 -14.43 -5.12 12.03
N CYS A 667 -15.74 -5.26 12.07
CA CYS A 667 -16.71 -4.20 12.27
C CYS A 667 -16.60 -3.63 13.70
N ASN A 668 -16.52 -2.30 13.81
CA ASN A 668 -16.54 -1.60 15.09
C ASN A 668 -17.94 -1.04 15.41
N THR A 669 -18.59 -0.42 14.43
CA THR A 669 -19.95 0.11 14.52
C THR A 669 -20.85 -0.54 13.47
N PRO A 670 -22.18 -0.58 13.66
CA PRO A 670 -22.92 -0.30 14.89
C PRO A 670 -22.72 -1.41 15.96
N PRO A 671 -23.11 -1.20 17.23
CA PRO A 671 -22.88 -2.16 18.32
C PRO A 671 -23.36 -3.60 18.05
N LYS A 672 -24.41 -3.76 17.23
CA LYS A 672 -24.93 -5.07 16.80
C LYS A 672 -23.89 -5.90 16.02
N TYR A 673 -23.07 -5.24 15.20
CA TYR A 673 -22.04 -5.87 14.38
C TYR A 673 -20.64 -5.74 14.99
N HIS A 674 -20.51 -5.19 16.20
CA HIS A 674 -19.22 -5.05 16.86
C HIS A 674 -18.52 -6.41 17.02
N GLY A 675 -17.28 -6.51 16.57
CA GLY A 675 -16.50 -7.76 16.63
C GLY A 675 -16.79 -8.76 15.51
N SER A 676 -17.78 -8.50 14.64
CA SER A 676 -18.07 -9.34 13.48
C SER A 676 -17.12 -9.04 12.30
N LEU A 677 -16.86 -10.04 11.46
CA LEU A 677 -16.01 -9.87 10.28
C LEU A 677 -16.77 -9.15 9.16
N VAL A 678 -16.11 -8.18 8.51
CA VAL A 678 -16.66 -7.44 7.37
C VAL A 678 -17.05 -8.37 6.21
N LEU A 679 -16.31 -9.46 6.03
CA LEU A 679 -16.59 -10.49 5.00
C LEU A 679 -17.98 -11.13 5.14
N TYR A 680 -18.53 -11.19 6.36
CA TYR A 680 -19.84 -11.80 6.64
C TYR A 680 -20.97 -10.76 6.74
N PHE A 681 -20.71 -9.52 6.36
CA PHE A 681 -21.74 -8.49 6.32
C PHE A 681 -22.73 -8.77 5.18
N ASP A 682 -24.01 -8.92 5.51
CA ASP A 682 -25.07 -9.19 4.54
C ASP A 682 -25.51 -7.90 3.82
N SER A 683 -25.07 -7.75 2.57
CA SER A 683 -25.38 -6.61 1.71
C SER A 683 -26.74 -6.74 1.00
N SER A 684 -27.43 -7.88 1.08
CA SER A 684 -28.67 -8.13 0.34
C SER A 684 -29.79 -7.17 0.77
N ALA A 685 -29.93 -6.95 2.08
CA ALA A 685 -30.87 -6.00 2.67
C ALA A 685 -30.66 -4.54 2.18
N CYS A 686 -29.46 -4.21 1.70
CA CYS A 686 -29.15 -2.87 1.17
C CYS A 686 -29.68 -2.68 -0.27
N LYS A 687 -29.63 -3.74 -1.10
CA LYS A 687 -30.04 -3.71 -2.52
C LYS A 687 -31.55 -3.54 -2.70
N ASP A 688 -32.34 -3.99 -1.72
CA ASP A 688 -33.81 -3.88 -1.73
C ASP A 688 -34.34 -2.42 -1.68
N SER A 689 -33.49 -1.45 -1.33
CA SER A 689 -33.86 -0.02 -1.26
C SER A 689 -33.87 0.71 -2.62
N ALA A 690 -33.14 0.20 -3.62
CA ALA A 690 -33.02 0.83 -4.94
C ALA A 690 -34.33 0.87 -5.74
N PRO A 691 -35.09 -0.25 -5.89
CA PRO A 691 -36.39 -0.19 -6.57
C PRO A 691 -37.39 0.69 -5.81
N PHE A 692 -37.27 0.79 -4.48
CA PHE A 692 -38.15 1.62 -3.67
C PHE A 692 -37.99 3.11 -3.96
N LYS A 693 -36.77 3.61 -4.19
CA LYS A 693 -36.53 5.02 -4.58
C LYS A 693 -37.21 5.35 -5.90
N LEU A 694 -37.06 4.48 -6.90
CA LEU A 694 -37.69 4.67 -8.21
C LEU A 694 -39.23 4.61 -8.11
N LEU A 695 -39.76 3.62 -7.39
CA LEU A 695 -41.19 3.48 -7.15
C LEU A 695 -41.78 4.66 -6.35
N PHE A 696 -41.03 5.19 -5.38
CA PHE A 696 -41.41 6.38 -4.63
C PHE A 696 -41.50 7.61 -5.52
N VAL A 697 -40.49 7.85 -6.37
CA VAL A 697 -40.52 8.96 -7.33
C VAL A 697 -41.71 8.82 -8.28
N ILE A 698 -41.94 7.63 -8.85
CA ILE A 698 -43.05 7.39 -9.78
C ILE A 698 -44.40 7.63 -9.07
N SER A 699 -44.61 7.04 -7.90
CA SER A 699 -45.87 7.14 -7.16
C SER A 699 -46.17 8.56 -6.70
N THR A 700 -45.18 9.28 -6.14
CA THR A 700 -45.35 10.68 -5.73
C THR A 700 -45.66 11.59 -6.91
N THR A 701 -45.02 11.37 -8.06
CA THR A 701 -45.29 12.15 -9.29
C THR A 701 -46.72 11.90 -9.80
N ILE A 702 -47.19 10.66 -9.77
CA ILE A 702 -48.58 10.32 -10.17
C ILE A 702 -49.60 10.97 -9.21
N VAL A 703 -49.39 10.86 -7.90
CA VAL A 703 -50.32 11.40 -6.90
C VAL A 703 -50.40 12.92 -6.99
N THR A 704 -49.26 13.60 -7.11
CA THR A 704 -49.21 15.07 -7.24
C THR A 704 -49.87 15.55 -8.53
N LEU A 705 -49.65 14.86 -9.65
CA LEU A 705 -50.33 15.15 -10.92
C LEU A 705 -51.85 14.98 -10.80
N LEU A 706 -52.29 13.90 -10.16
CA LEU A 706 -53.71 13.62 -9.99
C LEU A 706 -54.40 14.66 -9.11
N ILE A 707 -53.77 15.06 -8.00
CA ILE A 707 -54.25 16.15 -7.14
C ILE A 707 -54.32 17.46 -7.93
N PHE A 708 -53.28 17.78 -8.72
CA PHE A 708 -53.26 19.00 -9.53
C PHE A 708 -54.41 19.03 -10.56
N ILE A 709 -54.65 17.90 -11.25
CA ILE A 709 -55.74 17.76 -12.23
C ILE A 709 -57.10 17.96 -11.54
N VAL A 710 -57.33 17.29 -10.41
CA VAL A 710 -58.60 17.39 -9.66
C VAL A 710 -58.84 18.82 -9.17
N LEU A 711 -57.83 19.49 -8.62
CA LEU A 711 -57.95 20.89 -8.16
C LEU A 711 -58.21 21.84 -9.33
N THR A 712 -57.55 21.63 -10.47
CA THR A 712 -57.76 22.45 -11.68
C THR A 712 -59.20 22.30 -12.19
N ILE A 713 -59.73 21.07 -12.22
CA ILE A 713 -61.13 20.82 -12.59
C ILE A 713 -62.09 21.46 -11.57
N HIS A 714 -61.81 21.39 -10.27
CA HIS A 714 -62.70 21.94 -9.24
C HIS A 714 -62.77 23.48 -9.26
N PHE A 715 -61.63 24.16 -9.35
CA PHE A 715 -61.58 25.62 -9.24
C PHE A 715 -61.80 26.34 -10.58
N GLU A 716 -61.27 25.81 -11.68
CA GLU A 716 -61.29 26.45 -12.99
C GLU A 716 -62.21 25.72 -13.99
N GLY A 717 -62.87 24.61 -13.58
CA GLY A 717 -63.73 23.80 -14.45
C GLY A 717 -64.86 24.59 -15.12
N TRP A 718 -65.46 25.57 -14.43
CA TRP A 718 -66.49 26.43 -15.04
C TRP A 718 -65.91 27.36 -16.12
N ARG A 719 -64.69 27.88 -15.93
CA ARG A 719 -64.00 28.69 -16.95
C ARG A 719 -63.56 27.83 -18.13
N ILE A 720 -63.05 26.62 -17.89
CA ILE A 720 -62.70 25.66 -18.93
C ILE A 720 -63.95 25.30 -19.75
N ALA A 721 -65.07 25.00 -19.10
CA ALA A 721 -66.34 24.73 -19.77
C ALA A 721 -66.90 25.96 -20.51
N PHE A 722 -66.76 27.16 -19.95
CA PHE A 722 -67.18 28.43 -20.56
C PHE A 722 -66.38 28.76 -21.82
N TYR A 723 -65.04 28.66 -21.76
CA TYR A 723 -64.19 28.86 -22.93
C TYR A 723 -64.36 27.76 -23.97
N TRP A 724 -64.58 26.50 -23.54
CA TRP A 724 -64.94 25.40 -24.43
C TRP A 724 -66.24 25.71 -25.18
N ASN A 725 -67.28 26.17 -24.48
CA ASN A 725 -68.53 26.60 -25.11
C ASN A 725 -68.35 27.80 -26.05
N ILE A 726 -67.53 28.79 -25.69
CA ILE A 726 -67.20 29.92 -26.58
C ILE A 726 -66.47 29.43 -27.83
N LEU A 727 -65.52 28.49 -27.68
CA LEU A 727 -64.76 27.93 -28.79
C LEU A 727 -65.66 27.14 -29.73
N VAL A 728 -66.56 26.32 -29.18
CA VAL A 728 -67.58 25.57 -29.92
C VAL A 728 -68.57 26.52 -30.62
N ASN A 729 -69.04 27.57 -29.94
CA ASN A 729 -69.95 28.55 -30.53
C ASN A 729 -69.29 29.40 -31.62
N ARG A 730 -67.99 29.72 -31.50
CA ARG A 730 -67.21 30.36 -32.58
C ARG A 730 -66.99 29.44 -33.78
N MET A 731 -66.77 28.14 -33.55
CA MET A 731 -66.67 27.14 -34.61
C MET A 731 -68.01 26.92 -35.33
N LEU A 732 -69.15 27.16 -34.67
CA LEU A 732 -70.51 27.05 -35.25
C LEU A 732 -70.99 28.32 -36.01
N GLY A 733 -70.20 29.39 -36.08
CA GLY A 733 -70.39 30.47 -37.06
C GLY A 733 -71.57 31.45 -36.82
N LEU A 734 -72.12 31.54 -35.60
CA LEU A 734 -73.11 32.57 -35.27
C LEU A 734 -72.41 33.93 -35.10
N LYS A 735 -72.61 34.86 -36.04
CA LYS A 735 -72.16 36.27 -35.97
C LYS A 735 -73.16 37.10 -35.16
N ASP A 736 -72.62 37.95 -34.27
CA ASP A 736 -73.37 38.95 -33.53
C ASP A 736 -74.10 39.90 -34.49
N PHE A 737 -75.41 40.12 -34.25
CA PHE A 737 -76.22 41.10 -34.95
C PHE A 737 -75.73 42.52 -34.59
N GLU A 738 -75.18 43.26 -35.56
CA GLU A 738 -74.95 44.70 -35.42
C GLU A 738 -76.31 45.41 -35.28
N ARG A 739 -76.58 46.00 -34.11
CA ARG A 739 -77.81 46.77 -33.84
C ARG A 739 -77.57 48.28 -33.95
N GLN A 740 -78.52 48.93 -34.62
CA GLN A 740 -78.64 50.35 -34.92
C GLN A 740 -78.64 51.24 -33.65
N GLN A 741 -78.16 52.48 -33.78
CA GLN A 741 -78.20 53.51 -32.74
C GLN A 741 -79.63 53.80 -32.28
N GLU A 742 -80.00 53.31 -31.10
CA GLU A 742 -81.21 53.72 -30.39
C GLU A 742 -80.98 55.11 -29.75
N GLN A 743 -81.85 56.09 -30.05
CA GLN A 743 -81.91 57.36 -29.33
C GLN A 743 -82.49 57.12 -27.93
N PHE A 744 -81.65 57.19 -26.90
CA PHE A 744 -82.10 57.12 -25.51
C PHE A 744 -82.69 58.47 -25.08
N TYR A 745 -83.86 58.46 -24.44
CA TYR A 745 -84.53 59.66 -23.92
C TYR A 745 -83.98 60.07 -22.54
N TYR A 746 -83.45 59.10 -21.78
CA TYR A 746 -82.83 59.30 -20.48
C TYR A 746 -81.36 58.82 -20.48
N ASP A 747 -80.49 59.50 -19.75
CA ASP A 747 -79.10 59.08 -19.56
C ASP A 747 -78.99 57.89 -18.61
N ALA A 748 -79.85 57.85 -17.59
CA ALA A 748 -79.97 56.69 -16.72
C ALA A 748 -81.34 56.55 -16.03
N TYR A 749 -81.76 55.30 -15.86
CA TYR A 749 -82.87 54.93 -14.98
C TYR A 749 -82.33 54.57 -13.59
N VAL A 750 -82.94 55.12 -12.54
CA VAL A 750 -82.47 54.95 -11.16
C VAL A 750 -83.38 53.99 -10.40
N ILE A 751 -82.82 52.84 -10.02
CA ILE A 751 -83.47 51.83 -9.19
C ILE A 751 -83.05 52.06 -7.73
N HIS A 752 -84.04 52.26 -6.87
CA HIS A 752 -83.85 52.48 -5.43
C HIS A 752 -84.98 51.85 -4.62
N ALA A 753 -84.77 51.67 -3.31
CA ALA A 753 -85.83 51.25 -2.40
C ALA A 753 -86.79 52.41 -2.12
N ARG A 754 -88.02 52.11 -1.71
CA ARG A 754 -89.06 53.12 -1.45
C ARG A 754 -88.66 54.08 -0.33
N GLU A 755 -87.90 53.59 0.65
CA GLU A 755 -87.38 54.32 1.80
C GLU A 755 -86.32 55.35 1.38
N ASP A 756 -85.58 55.08 0.31
CA ASP A 756 -84.48 55.93 -0.17
C ASP A 756 -84.95 57.07 -1.08
N LYS A 757 -86.26 57.13 -1.38
CA LYS A 757 -86.89 58.14 -2.27
C LYS A 757 -86.47 59.58 -1.96
N LYS A 758 -86.55 59.99 -0.69
CA LYS A 758 -86.22 61.38 -0.28
C LYS A 758 -84.75 61.71 -0.60
N TRP A 759 -83.86 60.74 -0.44
CA TRP A 759 -82.45 60.90 -0.72
C TRP A 759 -82.19 60.96 -2.24
N VAL A 760 -82.83 60.08 -3.02
CA VAL A 760 -82.70 60.07 -4.49
C VAL A 760 -83.23 61.37 -5.09
N SER A 761 -84.46 61.78 -4.75
CA SER A 761 -85.03 63.03 -5.27
C SER A 761 -84.16 64.24 -4.94
N LYS A 762 -83.58 64.31 -3.74
CA LYS A 762 -82.73 65.45 -3.34
C LYS A 762 -81.44 65.53 -4.16
N ASN A 763 -80.75 64.41 -4.38
CA ASN A 763 -79.41 64.38 -4.99
C ASN A 763 -79.44 64.31 -6.53
N PHE A 764 -80.41 63.62 -7.11
CA PHE A 764 -80.53 63.50 -8.57
C PHE A 764 -81.23 64.72 -9.18
N MET A 765 -82.27 65.29 -8.52
CA MET A 765 -82.90 66.52 -9.03
C MET A 765 -81.99 67.75 -8.88
N SER A 766 -81.12 67.79 -7.85
CA SER A 766 -80.12 68.85 -7.74
C SER A 766 -79.05 68.77 -8.83
N LEU A 767 -78.77 67.58 -9.34
CA LEU A 767 -77.85 67.36 -10.47
C LEU A 767 -78.46 67.85 -11.78
N GLU A 768 -79.74 67.55 -12.06
CA GLU A 768 -80.43 68.01 -13.28
C GLU A 768 -80.59 69.53 -13.34
N LYS A 769 -80.79 70.21 -12.20
CA LYS A 769 -80.92 71.68 -12.14
C LYS A 769 -79.61 72.44 -12.33
N ASN A 770 -78.48 71.74 -12.33
CA ASN A 770 -77.17 72.36 -12.39
C ASN A 770 -76.75 72.51 -13.86
N ASN A 771 -76.77 73.74 -14.40
CA ASN A 771 -76.52 74.06 -15.82
C ASN A 771 -75.14 73.60 -16.38
N HIS A 772 -74.28 73.01 -15.56
CA HIS A 772 -72.97 72.47 -15.98
C HIS A 772 -73.05 71.04 -16.54
N PHE A 773 -74.13 70.29 -16.30
CA PHE A 773 -74.28 68.92 -16.77
C PHE A 773 -75.67 68.72 -17.41
N GLU A 774 -75.74 68.66 -18.74
CA GLU A 774 -76.95 68.23 -19.46
C GLU A 774 -77.14 66.72 -19.24
N ILE A 775 -77.83 66.34 -18.16
CA ILE A 775 -78.13 64.94 -17.80
C ILE A 775 -79.61 64.83 -17.48
N ARG A 776 -80.26 63.77 -17.95
CA ARG A 776 -81.66 63.48 -17.65
C ARG A 776 -81.84 62.09 -17.02
N PHE A 777 -82.37 62.03 -15.81
CA PHE A 777 -82.66 60.79 -15.11
C PHE A 777 -84.12 60.39 -15.27
N CYS A 778 -84.40 59.09 -15.35
CA CYS A 778 -85.75 58.54 -15.21
C CYS A 778 -85.96 58.14 -13.75
N LEU A 779 -86.89 58.82 -13.06
CA LEU A 779 -87.25 58.59 -11.65
C LEU A 779 -88.68 58.08 -11.54
N GLU A 780 -88.87 56.99 -10.78
CA GLU A 780 -90.14 56.25 -10.71
C GLU A 780 -91.33 57.13 -10.32
N GLU A 781 -91.16 58.09 -9.40
CA GLU A 781 -92.30 58.86 -8.90
C GLU A 781 -92.59 60.15 -9.66
N ARG A 782 -91.76 60.48 -10.66
CA ARG A 782 -91.95 61.66 -11.53
C ARG A 782 -92.31 61.26 -12.95
N ASP A 783 -91.60 60.28 -13.50
CA ASP A 783 -91.60 59.98 -14.94
C ASP A 783 -92.52 58.80 -15.31
N PHE A 784 -93.10 58.08 -14.33
CA PHE A 784 -94.06 57.02 -14.62
C PHE A 784 -95.43 57.63 -14.94
N GLU A 785 -95.95 57.35 -16.14
CA GLU A 785 -97.24 57.84 -16.59
C GLU A 785 -98.40 57.23 -15.79
N ALA A 786 -99.34 58.06 -15.34
CA ALA A 786 -100.51 57.60 -14.60
C ALA A 786 -101.42 56.74 -15.50
N GLY A 787 -101.58 55.46 -15.16
CA GLY A 787 -102.47 54.52 -15.87
C GLY A 787 -101.75 53.30 -16.49
N LEU A 788 -100.41 53.30 -16.58
CA LEU A 788 -99.62 52.12 -16.97
C LEU A 788 -99.34 51.21 -15.78
N SER A 789 -99.16 49.90 -16.03
CA SER A 789 -98.71 48.97 -14.99
C SER A 789 -97.26 49.29 -14.59
N GLU A 790 -96.94 49.18 -13.30
CA GLU A 790 -95.58 49.42 -12.78
C GLU A 790 -94.54 48.52 -13.46
N PHE A 791 -94.95 47.31 -13.87
CA PHE A 791 -94.17 46.38 -14.67
C PHE A 791 -93.77 46.95 -16.03
N GLU A 792 -94.74 47.43 -16.80
CA GLU A 792 -94.53 47.94 -18.15
C GLU A 792 -93.78 49.28 -18.13
N ALA A 793 -94.09 50.14 -17.16
CA ALA A 793 -93.34 51.37 -16.91
C ALA A 793 -91.86 51.08 -16.63
N THR A 794 -91.55 50.10 -15.77
CA THR A 794 -90.16 49.69 -15.47
C THR A 794 -89.42 49.19 -16.71
N ILE A 795 -90.04 48.31 -17.51
CA ILE A 795 -89.41 47.80 -18.74
C ILE A 795 -89.16 48.93 -19.75
N ASN A 796 -90.12 49.83 -19.92
CA ASN A 796 -89.99 50.96 -20.84
C ASN A 796 -88.90 51.93 -20.36
N SER A 797 -88.84 52.25 -19.07
CA SER A 797 -87.78 53.09 -18.49
C SER A 797 -86.40 52.49 -18.64
N ILE A 798 -86.27 51.17 -18.48
CA ILE A 798 -85.03 50.41 -18.69
C ILE A 798 -84.59 50.47 -20.17
N LYS A 799 -85.52 50.29 -21.13
CA LYS A 799 -85.24 50.39 -22.57
C LYS A 799 -84.90 51.80 -23.05
N GLN A 800 -85.59 52.82 -22.51
CA GLN A 800 -85.41 54.22 -22.92
C GLN A 800 -84.21 54.90 -22.25
N SER A 801 -83.51 54.20 -21.35
CA SER A 801 -82.35 54.72 -20.61
C SER A 801 -81.05 54.11 -21.10
N ARG A 802 -80.02 54.96 -21.28
CA ARG A 802 -78.69 54.50 -21.71
C ARG A 802 -77.97 53.66 -20.64
N LYS A 803 -78.19 53.97 -19.36
CA LYS A 803 -77.62 53.24 -18.22
C LYS A 803 -78.65 52.97 -17.14
N ILE A 804 -78.33 52.03 -16.27
CA ILE A 804 -79.15 51.66 -15.11
C ILE A 804 -78.32 51.90 -13.85
N ILE A 805 -78.83 52.71 -12.93
CA ILE A 805 -78.17 52.99 -11.65
C ILE A 805 -78.90 52.22 -10.57
N PHE A 806 -78.18 51.40 -9.79
CA PHE A 806 -78.70 50.85 -8.55
C PHE A 806 -78.18 51.67 -7.37
N VAL A 807 -79.08 52.23 -6.58
CA VAL A 807 -78.75 52.84 -5.29
C VAL A 807 -78.82 51.74 -4.23
N VAL A 808 -77.67 51.13 -3.97
CA VAL A 808 -77.52 49.95 -3.13
C VAL A 808 -77.51 50.34 -1.65
N THR A 809 -78.57 49.96 -0.96
CA THR A 809 -78.79 50.07 0.49
C THR A 809 -79.24 48.74 1.06
N GLU A 810 -79.20 48.57 2.39
CA GLU A 810 -79.77 47.36 3.00
C GLU A 810 -81.28 47.20 2.71
N HIS A 811 -82.01 48.32 2.54
CA HIS A 811 -83.42 48.32 2.15
C HIS A 811 -83.61 47.79 0.73
N LEU A 812 -82.77 48.21 -0.23
CA LEU A 812 -82.82 47.69 -1.60
C LEU A 812 -82.51 46.19 -1.65
N LEU A 813 -81.56 45.72 -0.82
CA LEU A 813 -81.27 44.29 -0.67
C LEU A 813 -82.38 43.51 0.03
N GLN A 814 -83.46 44.14 0.49
CA GLN A 814 -84.62 43.46 1.06
C GLN A 814 -85.87 43.61 0.19
N ASP A 815 -85.89 44.55 -0.76
CA ASP A 815 -87.00 44.78 -1.70
C ASP A 815 -87.27 43.54 -2.59
N PRO A 816 -88.40 42.85 -2.40
CA PRO A 816 -88.75 41.66 -3.19
C PRO A 816 -88.91 41.96 -4.68
N TRP A 817 -89.39 43.16 -5.02
CA TRP A 817 -89.64 43.55 -6.41
C TRP A 817 -88.33 43.82 -7.15
N CYS A 818 -87.36 44.45 -6.48
CA CYS A 818 -86.02 44.62 -7.02
C CYS A 818 -85.32 43.27 -7.26
N LYS A 819 -85.31 42.39 -6.25
CA LYS A 819 -84.65 41.08 -6.31
C LYS A 819 -85.15 40.16 -7.40
N ASN A 820 -86.48 40.04 -7.51
CA ASN A 820 -87.10 39.03 -8.36
C ASN A 820 -87.29 39.53 -9.79
N PHE A 821 -87.33 40.86 -10.00
CA PHE A 821 -87.74 41.43 -11.28
C PHE A 821 -86.78 42.50 -11.83
N LYS A 822 -86.61 43.64 -11.15
CA LYS A 822 -85.83 44.77 -11.68
C LYS A 822 -84.38 44.39 -12.00
N VAL A 823 -83.76 43.58 -11.13
CA VAL A 823 -82.37 43.13 -11.32
C VAL A 823 -82.22 42.15 -12.48
N TYR A 824 -83.16 41.22 -12.65
CA TYR A 824 -83.12 40.25 -13.74
C TYR A 824 -83.15 40.95 -15.10
N HIS A 825 -84.08 41.88 -15.30
CA HIS A 825 -84.19 42.64 -16.54
C HIS A 825 -83.01 43.60 -16.76
N ALA A 826 -82.52 44.26 -15.70
CA ALA A 826 -81.33 45.09 -15.80
C ALA A 826 -80.08 44.28 -16.18
N LEU A 827 -79.90 43.08 -15.62
CA LEU A 827 -78.80 42.17 -15.96
C LEU A 827 -78.90 41.66 -17.39
N GLN A 828 -80.10 41.32 -17.84
CA GLN A 828 -80.32 40.89 -19.22
C GLN A 828 -79.97 42.00 -20.22
N GLN A 829 -80.39 43.24 -19.97
CA GLN A 829 -79.95 44.39 -20.78
C GLN A 829 -78.43 44.61 -20.71
N ALA A 830 -77.81 44.40 -19.55
CA ALA A 830 -76.36 44.53 -19.41
C ALA A 830 -75.57 43.46 -20.16
N ILE A 831 -76.10 42.25 -20.26
CA ILE A 831 -75.55 41.16 -21.08
C ILE A 831 -75.73 41.49 -22.57
N GLU A 832 -76.89 42.02 -22.97
CA GLU A 832 -77.20 42.36 -24.36
C GLU A 832 -76.42 43.59 -24.88
N GLN A 833 -76.09 44.57 -24.03
CA GLN A 833 -75.45 45.83 -24.44
C GLN A 833 -73.95 45.92 -24.09
N SER A 834 -73.57 45.87 -22.81
CA SER A 834 -72.20 45.76 -22.30
C SER A 834 -72.15 45.83 -20.76
N ARG A 835 -71.05 45.38 -20.16
CA ARG A 835 -70.79 45.48 -18.71
C ARG A 835 -70.74 46.91 -18.14
N ASP A 836 -70.73 47.95 -18.99
CA ASP A 836 -70.66 49.36 -18.59
C ASP A 836 -72.04 50.05 -18.51
N SER A 837 -73.12 49.29 -18.74
CA SER A 837 -74.52 49.76 -18.70
C SER A 837 -75.08 49.89 -17.29
N ILE A 838 -74.52 49.19 -16.30
CA ILE A 838 -74.96 49.24 -14.90
C ILE A 838 -73.96 50.01 -14.04
N ILE A 839 -74.46 50.94 -13.22
CA ILE A 839 -73.69 51.68 -12.21
C ILE A 839 -74.24 51.34 -10.83
N LEU A 840 -73.36 50.97 -9.90
CA LEU A 840 -73.72 50.68 -8.50
C LEU A 840 -73.29 51.86 -7.62
N ILE A 841 -74.25 52.45 -6.91
CA ILE A 841 -74.01 53.50 -5.91
C ILE A 841 -74.28 52.91 -4.53
N PHE A 842 -73.25 52.74 -3.71
CA PHE A 842 -73.40 52.22 -2.35
C PHE A 842 -73.56 53.37 -1.35
N LEU A 843 -74.69 53.40 -0.64
CA LEU A 843 -74.89 54.33 0.49
C LEU A 843 -74.36 53.77 1.82
N ASN A 844 -74.31 52.43 1.92
CA ASN A 844 -73.81 51.68 3.06
C ASN A 844 -72.69 50.75 2.58
N ASP A 845 -71.73 50.45 3.46
CA ASP A 845 -70.72 49.44 3.13
C ASP A 845 -71.33 48.03 3.19
N ILE A 846 -71.59 47.48 2.00
CA ILE A 846 -72.25 46.19 1.81
C ILE A 846 -71.23 45.18 1.28
N GLN A 847 -71.05 44.08 2.02
CA GLN A 847 -70.16 42.98 1.66
C GLN A 847 -70.63 42.25 0.39
N ASP A 848 -69.67 41.79 -0.43
CA ASP A 848 -69.95 41.17 -1.74
C ASP A 848 -70.84 39.92 -1.67
N TYR A 849 -70.74 39.13 -0.60
CA TYR A 849 -71.60 37.95 -0.44
C TYR A 849 -73.08 38.33 -0.22
N LYS A 850 -73.36 39.45 0.47
CA LYS A 850 -74.74 39.95 0.68
C LYS A 850 -75.32 40.48 -0.63
N LEU A 851 -74.50 41.20 -1.41
CA LEU A 851 -74.87 41.71 -2.73
C LEU A 851 -75.17 40.57 -3.71
N TYR A 852 -74.33 39.52 -3.73
CA TYR A 852 -74.55 38.35 -4.58
C TYR A 852 -75.78 37.55 -4.17
N HIS A 853 -76.00 37.34 -2.87
CA HIS A 853 -77.15 36.56 -2.41
C HIS A 853 -78.48 37.31 -2.63
N ALA A 854 -78.49 38.64 -2.52
CA ALA A 854 -79.71 39.42 -2.68
C ALA A 854 -80.02 39.76 -4.14
N LEU A 855 -79.03 40.22 -4.90
CA LEU A 855 -79.21 40.75 -6.26
C LEU A 855 -78.44 39.95 -7.32
N HIS A 856 -77.76 38.84 -6.98
CA HIS A 856 -76.90 38.08 -7.92
C HIS A 856 -75.79 38.92 -8.59
N LEU A 857 -75.46 40.09 -8.02
CA LEU A 857 -74.40 40.98 -8.50
C LEU A 857 -73.12 40.77 -7.68
N ARG A 858 -71.95 40.77 -8.34
CA ARG A 858 -70.63 40.85 -7.67
C ARG A 858 -69.88 42.07 -8.18
N ARG A 859 -69.15 42.79 -7.30
CA ARG A 859 -68.31 43.93 -7.70
C ARG A 859 -67.37 43.58 -8.86
N GLY A 860 -66.79 42.37 -8.86
CA GLY A 860 -65.92 41.87 -9.93
C GLY A 860 -66.57 41.68 -11.31
N MET A 861 -67.90 41.78 -11.43
CA MET A 861 -68.60 41.74 -12.72
C MET A 861 -68.53 43.07 -13.47
N PHE A 862 -68.33 44.19 -12.76
CA PHE A 862 -68.39 45.55 -13.31
C PHE A 862 -67.00 46.20 -13.34
N ARG A 863 -66.78 47.16 -14.24
CA ARG A 863 -65.54 47.96 -14.21
C ARG A 863 -65.50 48.79 -12.93
N SER A 864 -64.30 48.99 -12.38
CA SER A 864 -64.09 49.79 -11.15
C SER A 864 -64.75 51.18 -11.21
N ARG A 865 -64.79 51.81 -12.39
CA ARG A 865 -65.43 53.11 -12.62
C ARG A 865 -66.96 53.14 -12.47
N CYS A 866 -67.63 51.99 -12.52
CA CYS A 866 -69.08 51.86 -12.37
C CYS A 866 -69.51 51.53 -10.94
N ILE A 867 -68.55 51.50 -10.00
CA ILE A 867 -68.79 51.25 -8.58
C ILE A 867 -68.46 52.54 -7.83
N LEU A 868 -69.49 53.20 -7.29
CA LEU A 868 -69.39 54.48 -6.62
C LEU A 868 -69.86 54.35 -5.18
N ASN A 869 -69.13 54.94 -4.26
CA ASN A 869 -69.48 54.94 -2.84
C ASN A 869 -69.89 56.35 -2.43
N TRP A 870 -71.00 56.48 -1.72
CA TRP A 870 -71.43 57.77 -1.21
C TRP A 870 -70.48 58.26 -0.10
N PRO A 871 -69.97 59.51 -0.19
CA PRO A 871 -69.01 60.01 0.78
C PRO A 871 -69.68 60.30 2.13
N ALA A 872 -69.02 59.91 3.23
CA ALA A 872 -69.44 60.24 4.59
C ALA A 872 -69.28 61.74 4.93
N GLN A 873 -68.34 62.43 4.26
CA GLN A 873 -68.01 63.84 4.47
C GLN A 873 -68.75 64.73 3.46
N ARG A 874 -69.38 65.82 3.94
CA ARG A 874 -70.14 66.75 3.08
C ARG A 874 -69.26 67.44 2.02
N GLU A 875 -67.97 67.69 2.29
CA GLU A 875 -67.09 68.35 1.31
C GLU A 875 -66.83 67.48 0.06
N ARG A 876 -66.99 66.16 0.15
CA ARG A 876 -66.70 65.22 -0.94
C ARG A 876 -67.89 64.91 -1.86
N VAL A 877 -69.07 65.47 -1.57
CA VAL A 877 -70.29 65.24 -2.36
C VAL A 877 -70.15 65.78 -3.79
N SER A 878 -69.45 66.91 -3.97
CA SER A 878 -69.15 67.47 -5.30
C SER A 878 -68.25 66.54 -6.14
N ALA A 879 -67.27 65.88 -5.51
CA ALA A 879 -66.40 64.91 -6.17
C ALA A 879 -67.16 63.63 -6.58
N PHE A 880 -68.08 63.14 -5.72
CA PHE A 880 -68.97 62.03 -6.06
C PHE A 880 -69.83 62.36 -7.29
N HIS A 881 -70.42 63.56 -7.34
CA HIS A 881 -71.21 64.01 -8.49
C HIS A 881 -70.39 64.00 -9.79
N GLN A 882 -69.13 64.46 -9.77
CA GLN A 882 -68.24 64.38 -10.93
C GLN A 882 -67.94 62.93 -11.34
N GLN A 883 -67.68 62.03 -10.38
CA GLN A 883 -67.45 60.61 -10.67
C GLN A 883 -68.68 59.94 -11.29
N LEU A 884 -69.88 60.26 -10.81
CA LEU A 884 -71.13 59.77 -11.38
C LEU A 884 -71.34 60.27 -12.82
N VAL A 885 -71.07 61.55 -13.10
CA VAL A 885 -71.12 62.10 -14.47
C VAL A 885 -70.12 61.39 -15.39
N MET A 886 -68.88 61.15 -14.93
CA MET A 886 -67.89 60.41 -15.71
C MET A 886 -68.34 58.97 -16.01
N ALA A 887 -68.91 58.29 -15.01
CA ALA A 887 -69.47 56.96 -15.19
C ALA A 887 -70.62 56.95 -16.22
N LEU A 888 -71.50 57.97 -16.20
CA LEU A 888 -72.61 58.14 -17.14
C LEU A 888 -72.20 58.46 -18.58
N LYS A 889 -71.11 59.23 -18.75
CA LYS A 889 -70.56 59.61 -20.07
C LYS A 889 -69.62 58.57 -20.67
N SER A 890 -69.25 57.53 -19.92
CA SER A 890 -68.41 56.46 -20.45
C SER A 890 -69.15 55.68 -21.54
N ASN A 891 -68.79 55.93 -22.80
CA ASN A 891 -69.29 55.20 -23.96
C ASN A 891 -68.78 53.76 -23.93
N SER A 892 -69.70 52.81 -24.05
CA SER A 892 -69.43 51.42 -24.43
C SER A 892 -69.06 51.36 -25.91
N LYS A 893 -67.89 51.92 -26.25
CA LYS A 893 -67.15 51.65 -27.48
C LYS A 893 -65.69 51.49 -27.10
N VAL A 894 -65.31 50.24 -26.87
CA VAL A 894 -63.91 49.82 -26.90
C VAL A 894 -63.69 49.28 -28.31
N HIS A 895 -62.83 49.95 -29.07
CA HIS A 895 -62.17 49.32 -30.22
C HIS A 895 -61.35 48.13 -29.76
#